data_AF-A0A1R3XKG5-F1
#
_entry.id   AF-A0A1R3XKG5-F1
#
_cell.length_a   1.000
_cell.length_b   1.000
_cell.length_c   1.000
_cell.angle_alpha   90.00
_cell.angle_beta   90.00
_cell.angle_gamma   90.00
#
_symmetry.space_group_name_H-M   'P 1'
#
loop_
_entity.id
_entity.type
_entity.pdbx_description
1 polymer ?
#
loop_
_entity_poly.entity_id
_entity_poly.type
_entity_poly.pdbx_seq_one_letter_code
_entity_poly.pdbx_strand_id
1 'polypeptide(L)'
;MNKIKFWNSWDADTRYPFLFLLVVATLALMLGVYHYFTGENNFLAWDKLPELQVVQVPVHEFSRLLETFTLNADGYLLTEQYDVAIPSLNKFAAVALVLLLALCLAFYAAAISTMKRIPYFAGMLLLMMLLASFNLDLLGIIGNNTGQSTLLVSIVLFALATYAFQAFYQQVSFTVRVMVMIALVSVLGAFIYTESDFTPLMTTLHLANYSSLALMVASLLFMIWVGYENINALLWVNTQAARPERRFSVWQFVLVSVLYLVNLGLLYLRHVGYVKGDFFYINAFVILLFSAIAGFWGMRQREVLYGRLFPFKPTGAIIYLVFATITFLSVGYAYATANDSAISVFHNLIVYTHLAFGAFFFVYVIVNFGELISQRLAVYKVVYQPKKLPVYTIYTMGAILLVILVMRTQFRVYFNAYAGYYSYLGDLYQGSDNDILAERFYKESDLFDSHNTKASFSLSAMYRAQNERNKEILTLQEALERRPNPKLYIRLANLYDRKQYFFEKLYVLQQGAEAFPKNGEIYNNLALLYAQTSVHDSVTYYFDRAQQFAENKDVVRSNRMAYYTRQAMPEEAKELLTEIRSTKYKPLRSNMAALNQLLGRTSDLKEDDFVPDSLEQVEDLTLFYNKTISSVNKGDTALLKPINRYLASQENRLFMEDLLYLKGLVHHYDGRPKEARSVVENLALAAGERSGYYYNALGHWMMEEENYGAAAHYFKEAKDRGYTQAFLSHAYALALNHQSDEAMVALRDVAFTELESAVTVAQSLEEVLEQAPSTIINSAPDRDKVQYLIAYLPDLLPADVERIVKSVQEKDLRREALVAKVDYFMGRRQWKLANEAIKEAAAELQPEGELRSRLNLQQMRLWLNTKNQEVLVKRMDNLYLTPKDKRHKLYFRAKIAEIKGRDREAAERYSQALKMLLFDEQVVEDAAAFFSRYNPGEMKAYDILLDGITYNPYSARLYKAYALESLNRGLISYADQALVSLRGLLPALEYSTFKEKFDKQRQSKEAEADQWQL
;
A
#
# COMPACT_ATOMS: atom_id res chain seq x y z
N MET A 1 43.22 -11.38 32.52
CA MET A 1 42.54 -11.88 31.30
C MET A 1 42.77 -13.39 31.02
N ASN A 2 43.89 -14.02 31.44
CA ASN A 2 44.16 -15.46 31.16
C ASN A 2 43.21 -16.50 31.79
N LYS A 3 42.37 -16.14 32.76
CA LYS A 3 41.40 -17.08 33.38
C LYS A 3 40.08 -17.23 32.61
N ILE A 4 39.72 -16.26 31.76
CA ILE A 4 38.46 -16.27 31.02
C ILE A 4 38.56 -17.20 29.81
N LYS A 5 39.64 -17.09 29.02
CA LYS A 5 39.92 -17.93 27.84
C LYS A 5 40.64 -19.24 28.19
N PHE A 6 40.13 -19.99 29.16
CA PHE A 6 40.79 -21.24 29.59
C PHE A 6 40.87 -22.29 28.47
N TRP A 7 39.94 -22.24 27.51
CA TRP A 7 39.92 -23.09 26.31
C TRP A 7 41.09 -22.83 25.34
N ASN A 8 41.86 -21.74 25.51
CA ASN A 8 43.07 -21.52 24.72
C ASN A 8 44.12 -22.62 24.95
N SER A 9 44.08 -23.27 26.12
CA SER A 9 44.96 -24.40 26.49
C SER A 9 44.47 -25.76 25.99
N TRP A 10 43.36 -25.81 25.24
CA TRP A 10 42.78 -27.05 24.73
C TRP A 10 43.37 -27.43 23.39
N ASP A 11 43.51 -28.75 23.15
CA ASP A 11 43.93 -29.30 21.88
C ASP A 11 42.95 -28.90 20.77
N ALA A 12 43.47 -28.71 19.55
CA ALA A 12 42.69 -28.27 18.40
C ALA A 12 41.40 -29.11 18.21
N ASP A 13 41.53 -30.44 18.39
CA ASP A 13 40.44 -31.42 18.24
C ASP A 13 39.29 -31.27 19.24
N THR A 14 39.47 -30.50 20.31
CA THR A 14 38.43 -30.21 21.31
C THR A 14 38.06 -28.74 21.34
N ARG A 15 39.04 -27.86 21.07
CA ARG A 15 38.87 -26.41 21.07
C ARG A 15 37.95 -25.93 19.96
N TYR A 16 38.15 -26.40 18.72
CA TYR A 16 37.36 -25.91 17.59
C TYR A 16 35.89 -26.36 17.63
N PRO A 17 35.56 -27.64 17.91
CA PRO A 17 34.16 -28.06 18.09
C PRO A 17 33.46 -27.30 19.21
N PHE A 18 34.16 -27.05 20.33
CA PHE A 18 33.63 -26.24 21.42
C PHE A 18 33.35 -24.79 21.02
N LEU A 19 34.30 -24.11 20.38
CA LEU A 19 34.13 -22.72 19.95
C LEU A 19 33.02 -22.59 18.91
N PHE A 20 32.91 -23.53 17.99
CA PHE A 20 31.83 -23.58 17.01
C PHE A 20 30.47 -23.70 17.69
N LEU A 21 30.31 -24.65 18.64
CA LEU A 21 29.06 -24.80 19.37
C LEU A 21 28.75 -23.58 20.27
N LEU A 22 29.77 -22.90 20.81
CA LEU A 22 29.59 -21.65 21.56
C LEU A 22 29.05 -20.52 20.67
N VAL A 23 29.55 -20.40 19.43
CA VAL A 23 29.02 -19.45 18.44
C VAL A 23 27.57 -19.78 18.12
N VAL A 24 27.24 -21.06 17.92
CA VAL A 24 25.88 -21.54 17.67
C VAL A 24 24.95 -21.22 18.85
N ALA A 25 25.37 -21.48 20.09
CA ALA A 25 24.61 -21.14 21.29
C ALA A 25 24.34 -19.63 21.39
N THR A 26 25.33 -18.82 21.03
CA THR A 26 25.21 -17.36 21.00
C THR A 26 24.24 -16.90 19.91
N LEU A 27 24.29 -17.52 18.71
CA LEU A 27 23.36 -17.23 17.62
C LEU A 27 21.92 -17.61 18.01
N ALA A 28 21.72 -18.77 18.64
CA ALA A 28 20.41 -19.18 19.16
C ALA A 28 19.86 -18.17 20.18
N LEU A 29 20.71 -17.65 21.08
CA LEU A 29 20.33 -16.59 22.00
C LEU A 29 19.95 -15.29 21.26
N MET A 30 20.75 -14.85 20.28
CA MET A 30 20.46 -13.64 19.51
C MET A 30 19.15 -13.76 18.73
N LEU A 31 18.88 -14.92 18.11
CA LEU A 31 17.61 -15.23 17.46
C LEU A 31 16.44 -15.19 18.45
N GLY A 32 16.62 -15.75 19.65
CA GLY A 32 15.62 -15.65 20.71
C GLY A 32 15.33 -14.21 21.14
N VAL A 33 16.37 -13.37 21.29
CA VAL A 33 16.21 -11.94 21.60
C VAL A 33 15.53 -11.19 20.45
N TYR A 34 15.87 -11.49 19.19
CA TYR A 34 15.20 -10.90 18.04
C TYR A 34 13.69 -11.21 18.04
N HIS A 35 13.32 -12.47 18.26
CA HIS A 35 11.93 -12.89 18.32
C HIS A 35 11.20 -12.41 19.59
N TYR A 36 11.90 -12.17 20.70
CA TYR A 36 11.33 -11.55 21.88
C TYR A 36 10.68 -10.19 21.58
N PHE A 37 11.26 -9.40 20.66
CA PHE A 37 10.73 -8.09 20.25
C PHE A 37 9.83 -8.14 19.00
N THR A 38 10.05 -9.09 18.09
CA THR A 38 9.37 -9.10 16.77
C THR A 38 8.29 -10.17 16.63
N GLY A 39 8.30 -11.20 17.48
CA GLY A 39 7.52 -12.42 17.30
C GLY A 39 5.99 -12.19 17.23
N GLU A 40 5.44 -11.44 18.18
CA GLU A 40 3.99 -11.15 18.21
C GLU A 40 3.54 -10.32 17.00
N ASN A 41 4.34 -9.34 16.58
CA ASN A 41 4.02 -8.50 15.42
C ASN A 41 4.18 -9.23 14.09
N ASN A 42 5.07 -10.22 14.02
CA ASN A 42 5.21 -11.06 12.82
C ASN A 42 4.08 -12.10 12.71
N PHE A 43 3.65 -12.68 13.84
CA PHE A 43 2.55 -13.65 13.85
C PHE A 43 1.20 -12.97 13.64
N LEU A 44 0.94 -11.87 14.36
CA LEU A 44 -0.29 -11.06 14.27
C LEU A 44 0.05 -9.69 13.70
N ALA A 45 0.36 -9.61 12.41
CA ALA A 45 0.69 -8.32 11.80
C ALA A 45 -0.53 -7.40 11.77
N TRP A 46 -0.28 -6.10 11.95
CA TRP A 46 -1.28 -5.08 11.60
C TRP A 46 -1.48 -5.10 10.09
N ASP A 47 -2.75 -5.11 9.69
CA ASP A 47 -3.16 -4.94 8.31
C ASP A 47 -3.87 -3.59 8.16
N LYS A 48 -3.95 -3.09 6.93
CA LYS A 48 -4.60 -1.82 6.63
C LYS A 48 -5.59 -2.06 5.51
N LEU A 49 -6.85 -1.73 5.78
CA LEU A 49 -7.92 -1.81 4.81
C LEU A 49 -8.08 -0.42 4.18
N PRO A 50 -7.62 -0.20 2.93
CA PRO A 50 -7.84 1.05 2.24
C PRO A 50 -9.31 1.19 1.85
N GLU A 51 -9.87 2.35 2.12
CA GLU A 51 -11.18 2.79 1.67
C GLU A 51 -11.00 3.98 0.73
N LEU A 52 -11.55 3.82 -0.49
CA LEU A 52 -11.48 4.80 -1.55
C LEU A 52 -12.65 5.78 -1.45
N GLN A 53 -12.34 7.06 -1.48
CA GLN A 53 -13.32 8.15 -1.51
C GLN A 53 -13.05 9.04 -2.72
N VAL A 54 -14.10 9.51 -3.38
CA VAL A 54 -13.98 10.33 -4.59
C VAL A 54 -14.32 11.78 -4.27
N VAL A 55 -13.49 12.70 -4.75
CA VAL A 55 -13.73 14.15 -4.75
C VAL A 55 -13.57 14.68 -6.17
N GLN A 56 -14.38 15.66 -6.57
CA GLN A 56 -14.24 16.30 -7.88
C GLN A 56 -13.07 17.30 -7.83
N VAL A 57 -12.03 17.06 -8.63
CA VAL A 57 -10.85 17.93 -8.73
C VAL A 57 -10.83 18.68 -10.06
N PRO A 58 -10.50 19.98 -10.08
CA PRO A 58 -10.45 20.74 -11.32
C PRO A 58 -9.27 20.25 -12.16
N VAL A 59 -9.48 19.85 -13.41
CA VAL A 59 -8.39 19.55 -14.35
C VAL A 59 -7.95 20.82 -15.05
N HIS A 60 -8.89 21.51 -15.70
CA HIS A 60 -8.62 22.70 -16.51
C HIS A 60 -9.80 23.67 -16.44
N GLU A 61 -9.50 24.95 -16.56
CA GLU A 61 -10.49 26.03 -16.57
C GLU A 61 -10.31 26.86 -17.83
N PHE A 62 -11.42 27.20 -18.48
CA PHE A 62 -11.45 28.09 -19.63
C PHE A 62 -12.69 28.98 -19.56
N SER A 63 -12.65 30.16 -20.20
CA SER A 63 -13.76 31.10 -20.16
C SER A 63 -14.43 31.26 -21.53
N ARG A 64 -15.76 31.23 -21.57
CA ARG A 64 -16.58 31.47 -22.78
C ARG A 64 -17.86 32.21 -22.39
N LEU A 65 -18.30 33.13 -23.24
CA LEU A 65 -19.46 34.01 -22.96
C LEU A 65 -19.41 34.69 -21.57
N LEU A 66 -18.21 35.07 -21.13
CA LEU A 66 -17.92 35.67 -19.82
C LEU A 66 -18.20 34.75 -18.61
N GLU A 67 -18.33 33.45 -18.84
CA GLU A 67 -18.50 32.43 -17.82
C GLU A 67 -17.27 31.51 -17.78
N THR A 68 -16.88 31.07 -16.58
CA THR A 68 -15.76 30.14 -16.39
C THR A 68 -16.28 28.71 -16.31
N PHE A 69 -15.78 27.87 -17.21
CA PHE A 69 -16.08 26.45 -17.25
C PHE A 69 -14.90 25.68 -16.67
N THR A 70 -15.19 24.82 -15.69
CA THR A 70 -14.21 23.94 -15.07
C THR A 70 -14.46 22.51 -15.50
N LEU A 71 -13.50 21.91 -16.20
CA LEU A 71 -13.50 20.47 -16.43
C LEU A 71 -13.04 19.77 -15.15
N ASN A 72 -13.93 18.99 -14.53
CA ASN A 72 -13.60 18.20 -13.34
C ASN A 72 -13.24 16.76 -13.69
N ALA A 73 -12.24 16.23 -12.97
CA ALA A 73 -11.96 14.81 -12.89
C ALA A 73 -12.29 14.28 -11.51
N ASP A 74 -12.58 13.00 -11.41
CA ASP A 74 -12.50 12.33 -10.12
C ASP A 74 -11.07 12.46 -9.59
N GLY A 75 -10.93 12.73 -8.30
CA GLY A 75 -9.68 12.63 -7.54
C GLY A 75 -9.91 11.68 -6.38
N TYR A 76 -8.93 10.83 -6.13
CA TYR A 76 -9.07 9.76 -5.14
C TYR A 76 -8.45 10.15 -3.81
N LEU A 77 -9.22 10.03 -2.74
CA LEU A 77 -8.75 10.13 -1.37
C LEU A 77 -8.76 8.72 -0.76
N LEU A 78 -7.68 8.39 -0.07
CA LEU A 78 -7.51 7.14 0.65
C LEU A 78 -7.57 7.36 2.15
N THR A 79 -8.47 6.62 2.79
CA THR A 79 -8.46 6.41 4.23
C THR A 79 -8.11 4.95 4.52
N GLU A 80 -7.27 4.69 5.52
CA GLU A 80 -6.89 3.34 5.91
C GLU A 80 -7.34 3.03 7.33
N GLN A 81 -8.20 2.03 7.43
CA GLN A 81 -8.60 1.47 8.71
C GLN A 81 -7.62 0.35 9.11
N TYR A 82 -7.19 0.30 10.36
CA TYR A 82 -6.40 -0.82 10.86
C TYR A 82 -7.28 -2.07 11.01
N ASP A 83 -6.77 -3.21 10.57
CA ASP A 83 -7.28 -4.55 10.87
C ASP A 83 -6.12 -5.46 11.29
N VAL A 84 -6.40 -6.72 11.56
CA VAL A 84 -5.38 -7.73 11.89
C VAL A 84 -5.27 -8.70 10.73
N ALA A 85 -4.04 -8.94 10.28
CA ALA A 85 -3.76 -9.93 9.26
C ALA A 85 -4.09 -11.33 9.77
N ILE A 86 -4.41 -12.25 8.85
CA ILE A 86 -4.55 -13.66 9.17
C ILE A 86 -3.19 -14.17 9.69
N PRO A 87 -3.14 -14.89 10.84
CA PRO A 87 -1.89 -15.34 11.41
C PRO A 87 -1.11 -16.21 10.42
N SER A 88 0.17 -15.89 10.24
CA SER A 88 1.03 -16.60 9.30
C SER A 88 2.01 -17.51 10.03
N LEU A 89 2.25 -18.69 9.46
CA LEU A 89 3.23 -19.64 10.00
C LEU A 89 4.65 -19.11 9.81
N ASN A 90 5.43 -19.06 10.90
CA ASN A 90 6.82 -18.62 10.85
C ASN A 90 7.74 -19.74 10.34
N LYS A 91 7.75 -19.93 9.02
CA LYS A 91 8.50 -20.98 8.32
C LYS A 91 10.01 -20.91 8.61
N PHE A 92 10.57 -19.70 8.66
CA PHE A 92 12.00 -19.50 8.92
C PHE A 92 12.40 -19.98 10.31
N ALA A 93 11.60 -19.67 11.34
CA ALA A 93 11.87 -20.10 12.71
C ALA A 93 11.84 -21.63 12.85
N ALA A 94 10.93 -22.31 12.17
CA ALA A 94 10.85 -23.78 12.17
C ALA A 94 12.09 -24.41 11.52
N VAL A 95 12.52 -23.90 10.35
CA VAL A 95 13.75 -24.36 9.69
C VAL A 95 14.98 -24.13 10.56
N ALA A 96 15.12 -22.95 11.15
CA ALA A 96 16.23 -22.62 12.03
C ALA A 96 16.25 -23.52 13.28
N LEU A 97 15.10 -23.80 13.88
CA LEU A 97 14.97 -24.72 15.01
C LEU A 97 15.46 -26.13 14.64
N VAL A 98 14.92 -26.72 13.56
CA VAL A 98 15.25 -28.10 13.16
C VAL A 98 16.72 -28.24 12.76
N LEU A 99 17.27 -27.28 12.01
CA LEU A 99 18.68 -27.30 11.59
C LEU A 99 19.62 -27.24 12.80
N LEU A 100 19.37 -26.30 13.73
CA LEU A 100 20.21 -26.16 14.91
C LEU A 100 19.99 -27.31 15.91
N LEU A 101 18.79 -27.88 15.97
CA LEU A 101 18.50 -29.09 16.74
C LEU A 101 19.24 -30.32 16.17
N ALA A 102 19.28 -30.49 14.85
CA ALA A 102 20.04 -31.53 14.17
C ALA A 102 21.54 -31.42 14.50
N LEU A 103 22.08 -30.20 14.54
CA LEU A 103 23.44 -29.95 14.98
C LEU A 103 23.65 -30.30 16.46
N CYS A 104 22.75 -29.87 17.34
CA CYS A 104 22.77 -30.24 18.76
C CYS A 104 22.72 -31.76 18.96
N LEU A 105 21.94 -32.48 18.16
CA LEU A 105 21.83 -33.94 18.17
C LEU A 105 23.18 -34.59 17.83
N ALA A 106 23.87 -34.12 16.80
CA ALA A 106 25.19 -34.62 16.42
C ALA A 106 26.24 -34.41 17.53
N PHE A 107 26.28 -33.20 18.10
CA PHE A 107 27.19 -32.86 19.19
C PHE A 107 26.88 -33.65 20.47
N TYR A 108 25.59 -33.85 20.78
CA TYR A 108 25.15 -34.66 21.91
C TYR A 108 25.57 -36.12 21.74
N ALA A 109 25.30 -36.72 20.57
CA ALA A 109 25.69 -38.10 20.24
C ALA A 109 27.23 -38.29 20.32
N ALA A 110 27.99 -37.33 19.79
CA ALA A 110 29.45 -37.34 19.90
C ALA A 110 29.92 -37.23 21.36
N ALA A 111 29.29 -36.37 22.17
CA ALA A 111 29.64 -36.21 23.58
C ALA A 111 29.35 -37.47 24.41
N ILE A 112 28.14 -38.06 24.30
CA ILE A 112 27.80 -39.27 25.06
C ILE A 112 28.69 -40.46 24.67
N SER A 113 29.15 -40.55 23.42
CA SER A 113 30.06 -41.61 22.95
C SER A 113 31.42 -41.65 23.66
N THR A 114 31.74 -40.64 24.48
CA THR A 114 32.97 -40.56 25.29
C THR A 114 32.79 -41.05 26.73
N MET A 115 31.56 -41.30 27.17
CA MET A 115 31.19 -41.61 28.55
C MET A 115 31.33 -43.10 28.90
N LYS A 116 31.95 -43.47 30.02
CA LYS A 116 32.13 -44.89 30.36
C LYS A 116 30.94 -45.48 31.12
N ARG A 117 30.44 -46.65 30.71
CA ARG A 117 29.45 -47.48 31.45
C ARG A 117 28.08 -46.80 31.60
N ILE A 118 27.63 -46.53 32.83
CA ILE A 118 26.25 -46.11 33.15
C ILE A 118 25.87 -44.75 32.52
N PRO A 119 26.71 -43.69 32.59
CA PRO A 119 26.43 -42.42 31.93
C PRO A 119 26.18 -42.52 30.42
N TYR A 120 26.85 -43.43 29.71
CA TYR A 120 26.58 -43.66 28.28
C TYR A 120 25.16 -44.18 28.05
N PHE A 121 24.74 -45.21 28.79
CA PHE A 121 23.39 -45.75 28.66
C PHE A 121 22.30 -44.74 29.06
N ALA A 122 22.55 -43.92 30.09
CA ALA A 122 21.66 -42.82 30.45
C ALA A 122 21.59 -41.76 29.33
N GLY A 123 22.73 -41.41 28.73
CA GLY A 123 22.80 -40.49 27.59
C GLY A 123 22.05 -41.01 26.36
N MET A 124 22.20 -42.31 26.07
CA MET A 124 21.47 -43.00 24.99
C MET A 124 19.97 -43.08 25.25
N LEU A 125 19.54 -43.31 26.50
CA LEU A 125 18.12 -43.31 26.85
C LEU A 125 17.47 -41.95 26.55
N LEU A 126 18.13 -40.86 26.94
CA LEU A 126 17.67 -39.50 26.62
C LEU A 126 17.64 -39.24 25.11
N LEU A 127 18.63 -39.75 24.36
CA LEU A 127 18.64 -39.68 22.90
C LEU A 127 17.42 -40.41 22.30
N MET A 128 17.14 -41.63 22.77
CA MET A 128 15.99 -42.43 22.32
C MET A 128 14.67 -41.72 22.61
N MET A 129 14.52 -41.14 23.81
CA MET A 129 13.32 -40.38 24.16
C MET A 129 13.13 -39.14 23.28
N LEU A 130 14.20 -38.42 22.97
CA LEU A 130 14.15 -37.29 22.03
C LEU A 130 13.77 -37.76 20.62
N LEU A 131 14.37 -38.84 20.12
CA LEU A 131 14.04 -39.39 18.80
C LEU A 131 12.57 -39.84 18.72
N ALA A 132 12.06 -40.47 19.77
CA ALA A 132 10.66 -40.89 19.86
C ALA A 132 9.69 -39.69 19.79
N SER A 133 10.07 -38.54 20.34
CA SER A 133 9.22 -37.35 20.36
C SER A 133 8.95 -36.76 18.97
N PHE A 134 9.78 -37.03 17.96
CA PHE A 134 9.55 -36.53 16.61
C PHE A 134 8.38 -37.22 15.89
N ASN A 135 7.89 -38.36 16.40
CA ASN A 135 6.85 -39.17 15.76
C ASN A 135 7.13 -39.38 14.26
N LEU A 136 8.33 -39.89 13.94
CA LEU A 136 8.80 -40.05 12.55
C LEU A 136 7.89 -40.95 11.71
N ASP A 137 7.17 -41.86 12.34
CA ASP A 137 6.31 -42.82 11.64
C ASP A 137 5.07 -42.16 11.03
N LEU A 138 4.66 -40.98 11.53
CA LEU A 138 3.59 -40.19 10.94
C LEU A 138 3.98 -39.54 9.60
N LEU A 139 5.27 -39.56 9.23
CA LEU A 139 5.79 -38.97 7.97
C LEU A 139 5.63 -39.89 6.75
N GLY A 140 5.13 -41.12 6.92
CA GLY A 140 4.87 -42.06 5.82
C GLY A 140 6.11 -42.77 5.24
N ILE A 141 7.30 -42.52 5.79
CA ILE A 141 8.62 -42.86 5.20
C ILE A 141 8.79 -44.35 4.84
N ILE A 142 8.31 -45.27 5.68
CA ILE A 142 8.42 -46.72 5.44
C ILE A 142 7.03 -47.34 5.50
N GLY A 143 6.13 -46.88 4.62
CA GLY A 143 4.80 -47.45 4.40
C GLY A 143 3.82 -47.34 5.57
N ASN A 144 2.55 -47.04 5.28
CA ASN A 144 1.53 -46.77 6.31
C ASN A 144 1.12 -47.97 7.20
N ASN A 145 1.61 -49.19 6.91
CA ASN A 145 1.19 -50.42 7.59
C ASN A 145 2.24 -50.99 8.56
N THR A 146 3.40 -50.35 8.72
CA THR A 146 4.58 -50.93 9.39
C THR A 146 5.09 -50.13 10.59
N GLY A 147 4.20 -49.88 11.58
CA GLY A 147 4.56 -49.55 12.98
C GLY A 147 5.66 -48.49 13.20
N GLN A 148 6.38 -48.58 14.32
CA GLN A 148 7.46 -47.65 14.72
C GLN A 148 8.80 -47.88 14.01
N SER A 149 8.77 -48.27 12.73
CA SER A 149 9.95 -48.77 12.00
C SER A 149 11.00 -47.70 11.74
N THR A 150 10.59 -46.48 11.36
CA THR A 150 11.53 -45.37 11.06
C THR A 150 12.24 -44.91 12.33
N LEU A 151 11.51 -44.85 13.44
CA LEU A 151 12.06 -44.58 14.76
C LEU A 151 13.09 -45.65 15.18
N LEU A 152 12.74 -46.94 15.04
CA LEU A 152 13.63 -48.05 15.42
C LEU A 152 14.92 -48.05 14.60
N VAL A 153 14.83 -47.85 13.29
CA VAL A 153 16.01 -47.72 12.41
C VAL A 153 16.89 -46.57 12.86
N SER A 154 16.30 -45.40 13.15
CA SER A 154 17.04 -44.23 13.65
C SER A 154 17.75 -44.53 14.97
N ILE A 155 17.06 -45.16 15.93
CA ILE A 155 17.63 -45.55 17.22
C ILE A 155 18.79 -46.53 17.05
N VAL A 156 18.62 -47.58 16.24
CA VAL A 156 19.66 -48.60 15.99
C VAL A 156 20.87 -47.96 15.33
N LEU A 157 20.67 -47.07 14.35
CA LEU A 157 21.72 -46.34 13.66
C LEU A 157 22.57 -45.49 14.62
N PHE A 158 21.94 -44.69 15.48
CA PHE A 158 22.65 -43.90 16.50
C PHE A 158 23.29 -44.77 17.58
N ALA A 159 22.61 -45.84 18.02
CA ALA A 159 23.13 -46.75 19.03
C ALA A 159 24.39 -47.46 18.53
N LEU A 160 24.38 -48.02 17.32
CA LEU A 160 25.55 -48.67 16.72
C LEU A 160 26.71 -47.70 16.54
N ALA A 161 26.46 -46.52 15.97
CA ALA A 161 27.51 -45.54 15.70
C ALA A 161 28.15 -45.00 17.00
N THR A 162 27.34 -44.63 17.99
CA THR A 162 27.86 -44.11 19.27
C THR A 162 28.50 -45.21 20.11
N TYR A 163 27.95 -46.44 20.11
CA TYR A 163 28.52 -47.58 20.82
C TYR A 163 29.85 -48.01 20.21
N ALA A 164 30.00 -47.93 18.88
CA ALA A 164 31.26 -48.23 18.21
C ALA A 164 32.40 -47.33 18.74
N PHE A 165 32.16 -46.03 18.86
CA PHE A 165 33.11 -45.08 19.43
C PHE A 165 33.35 -45.26 20.94
N GLN A 166 32.33 -45.71 21.66
CA GLN A 166 32.39 -45.90 23.10
C GLN A 166 33.11 -47.20 23.50
N ALA A 167 32.89 -48.28 22.76
CA ALA A 167 33.39 -49.62 23.09
C ALA A 167 34.70 -49.94 22.35
N PHE A 168 34.77 -49.69 21.04
CA PHE A 168 35.89 -50.14 20.19
C PHE A 168 36.87 -49.02 19.82
N TYR A 169 36.37 -47.83 19.45
CA TYR A 169 37.19 -46.72 18.94
C TYR A 169 37.43 -45.60 19.96
N GLN A 170 37.88 -45.97 21.16
CA GLN A 170 38.04 -45.05 22.29
C GLN A 170 39.10 -43.95 22.05
N GLN A 171 40.10 -44.20 21.20
CA GLN A 171 41.22 -43.27 20.94
C GLN A 171 40.93 -42.23 19.84
N VAL A 172 39.78 -42.30 19.16
CA VAL A 172 39.43 -41.37 18.08
C VAL A 172 39.16 -39.97 18.65
N SER A 173 39.74 -38.96 17.99
CA SER A 173 39.63 -37.56 18.42
C SER A 173 38.19 -37.05 18.39
N PHE A 174 37.91 -36.04 19.22
CA PHE A 174 36.56 -35.53 19.38
C PHE A 174 36.00 -34.88 18.11
N THR A 175 36.82 -34.15 17.35
CA THR A 175 36.42 -33.61 16.04
C THR A 175 35.95 -34.69 15.08
N VAL A 176 36.66 -35.82 14.98
CA VAL A 176 36.25 -36.91 14.07
C VAL A 176 34.91 -37.51 14.51
N ARG A 177 34.70 -37.70 15.82
CA ARG A 177 33.40 -38.15 16.36
C ARG A 177 32.27 -37.20 15.98
N VAL A 178 32.47 -35.88 16.12
CA VAL A 178 31.49 -34.86 15.72
C VAL A 178 31.23 -34.92 14.22
N MET A 179 32.26 -34.99 13.38
CA MET A 179 32.09 -35.04 11.91
C MET A 179 31.32 -36.29 11.47
N VAL A 180 31.60 -37.45 12.06
CA VAL A 180 30.84 -38.69 11.77
C VAL A 180 29.39 -38.56 12.22
N MET A 181 29.12 -37.96 13.38
CA MET A 181 27.74 -37.75 13.85
C MET A 181 26.99 -36.70 13.02
N ILE A 182 27.67 -35.65 12.53
CA ILE A 182 27.07 -34.68 11.60
C ILE A 182 26.74 -35.37 10.28
N ALA A 183 27.66 -36.18 9.74
CA ALA A 183 27.40 -36.96 8.53
C ALA A 183 26.21 -37.92 8.73
N LEU A 184 26.15 -38.60 9.87
CA LEU A 184 25.06 -39.50 10.23
C LEU A 184 23.70 -38.78 10.29
N VAL A 185 23.64 -37.66 11.00
CA VAL A 185 22.44 -36.81 11.09
C VAL A 185 22.06 -36.28 9.71
N SER A 186 23.02 -35.91 8.87
CA SER A 186 22.76 -35.37 7.53
C SER A 186 22.22 -36.44 6.59
N VAL A 187 22.75 -37.68 6.65
CA VAL A 187 22.23 -38.82 5.87
C VAL A 187 20.83 -39.18 6.33
N LEU A 188 20.59 -39.26 7.64
CA LEU A 188 19.26 -39.51 8.18
C LEU A 188 18.28 -38.39 7.81
N GLY A 189 18.71 -37.14 7.90
CA GLY A 189 17.92 -35.98 7.49
C GLY A 189 17.59 -36.04 6.00
N ALA A 190 18.58 -36.30 5.14
CA ALA A 190 18.34 -36.46 3.72
C ALA A 190 17.32 -37.57 3.44
N PHE A 191 17.47 -38.74 4.07
CA PHE A 191 16.52 -39.85 3.95
C PHE A 191 15.10 -39.46 4.39
N ILE A 192 14.96 -38.78 5.54
CA ILE A 192 13.65 -38.31 6.04
C ILE A 192 13.01 -37.33 5.05
N TYR A 193 13.77 -36.39 4.50
CA TYR A 193 13.21 -35.37 3.60
C TYR A 193 12.96 -35.88 2.18
N THR A 194 13.68 -36.91 1.70
CA THR A 194 13.45 -37.48 0.36
C THR A 194 12.30 -38.48 0.34
N GLU A 195 12.14 -39.27 1.41
CA GLU A 195 11.17 -40.36 1.47
C GLU A 195 9.88 -39.99 2.23
N SER A 196 9.76 -38.77 2.78
CA SER A 196 8.52 -38.35 3.44
C SER A 196 7.40 -38.14 2.41
N ASP A 197 6.18 -38.53 2.78
CA ASP A 197 4.96 -38.26 1.99
C ASP A 197 4.59 -36.77 1.92
N PHE A 198 5.28 -35.91 2.68
CA PHE A 198 4.99 -34.48 2.81
C PHE A 198 6.04 -33.61 2.13
N THR A 199 5.67 -32.36 1.83
CA THR A 199 6.62 -31.38 1.30
C THR A 199 7.74 -31.09 2.32
N PRO A 200 8.96 -30.68 1.89
CA PRO A 200 10.06 -30.39 2.80
C PRO A 200 9.72 -29.42 3.93
N LEU A 201 8.87 -28.41 3.64
CA LEU A 201 8.41 -27.47 4.65
C LEU A 201 7.51 -28.13 5.70
N MET A 202 6.59 -29.01 5.28
CA MET A 202 5.71 -29.73 6.19
C MET A 202 6.47 -30.73 7.04
N THR A 203 7.43 -31.45 6.47
CA THR A 203 8.35 -32.32 7.22
C THR A 203 9.12 -31.50 8.28
N THR A 204 9.55 -30.28 7.94
CA THR A 204 10.21 -29.37 8.91
C THR A 204 9.26 -29.01 10.06
N LEU A 205 8.04 -28.56 9.75
CA LEU A 205 7.04 -28.18 10.75
C LEU A 205 6.67 -29.36 11.64
N HIS A 206 6.55 -30.57 11.08
CA HIS A 206 6.29 -31.80 11.80
C HIS A 206 7.38 -32.06 12.85
N LEU A 207 8.64 -32.05 12.43
CA LEU A 207 9.78 -32.28 13.33
C LEU A 207 9.88 -31.21 14.42
N ALA A 208 9.65 -29.94 14.08
CA ALA A 208 9.65 -28.83 15.03
C ALA A 208 8.54 -28.96 16.08
N ASN A 209 7.31 -29.21 15.65
CA ASN A 209 6.13 -29.12 16.49
C ASN A 209 5.94 -30.36 17.36
N TYR A 210 6.14 -31.58 16.83
CA TYR A 210 6.03 -32.81 17.63
C TYR A 210 7.12 -32.94 18.69
N SER A 211 8.35 -32.47 18.41
CA SER A 211 9.44 -32.51 19.40
C SER A 211 9.32 -31.48 20.52
N SER A 212 8.42 -30.50 20.40
CA SER A 212 8.36 -29.34 21.30
C SER A 212 8.22 -29.69 22.79
N LEU A 213 7.44 -30.72 23.15
CA LEU A 213 7.31 -31.16 24.55
C LEU A 213 8.63 -31.74 25.08
N ALA A 214 9.34 -32.54 24.28
CA ALA A 214 10.65 -33.06 24.67
C ALA A 214 11.69 -31.95 24.80
N LEU A 215 11.63 -30.91 23.95
CA LEU A 215 12.49 -29.74 24.06
C LEU A 215 12.18 -28.90 25.32
N MET A 216 10.91 -28.79 25.73
CA MET A 216 10.53 -28.20 27.02
C MET A 216 11.11 -28.98 28.20
N VAL A 217 11.08 -30.32 28.14
CA VAL A 217 11.69 -31.19 29.17
C VAL A 217 13.21 -31.01 29.20
N ALA A 218 13.88 -30.98 28.04
CA ALA A 218 15.31 -30.72 27.95
C ALA A 218 15.66 -29.35 28.54
N SER A 219 14.84 -28.33 28.28
CA SER A 219 14.97 -26.99 28.85
C SER A 219 14.80 -27.00 30.37
N LEU A 220 13.82 -27.74 30.90
CA LEU A 220 13.63 -27.91 32.34
C LEU A 220 14.85 -28.55 33.00
N LEU A 221 15.41 -29.60 32.40
CA LEU A 221 16.64 -30.24 32.90
C LEU A 221 17.80 -29.24 32.95
N PHE A 222 17.95 -28.40 31.93
CA PHE A 222 18.95 -27.33 31.94
C PHE A 222 18.69 -26.30 33.03
N MET A 223 17.44 -25.86 33.22
CA MET A 223 17.06 -24.89 34.26
C MET A 223 17.30 -25.44 35.68
N ILE A 224 17.02 -26.72 35.93
CA ILE A 224 17.38 -27.39 37.18
C ILE A 224 18.91 -27.40 37.37
N TRP A 225 19.65 -27.64 36.30
CA TRP A 225 21.11 -27.68 36.33
C TRP A 225 21.72 -26.31 36.69
N VAL A 226 21.17 -25.22 36.17
CA VAL A 226 21.68 -23.85 36.41
C VAL A 226 20.96 -23.10 37.54
N GLY A 227 19.90 -23.67 38.13
CA GLY A 227 18.98 -22.96 39.02
C GLY A 227 19.63 -22.28 40.23
N TYR A 228 20.71 -22.84 40.78
CA TYR A 228 21.45 -22.22 41.89
C TYR A 228 22.66 -21.37 41.49
N GLU A 229 23.02 -21.31 40.21
CA GLU A 229 24.28 -20.74 39.77
C GLU A 229 24.36 -19.23 39.95
N ASN A 230 23.22 -18.53 39.96
CA ASN A 230 23.20 -17.10 40.28
C ASN A 230 23.69 -16.84 41.72
N ILE A 231 23.28 -17.65 42.69
CA ILE A 231 23.76 -17.51 44.08
C ILE A 231 25.21 -17.95 44.21
N ASN A 232 25.63 -18.96 43.44
CA ASN A 232 27.03 -19.34 43.35
C ASN A 232 27.90 -18.21 42.76
N ALA A 233 27.41 -17.50 41.74
CA ALA A 233 28.06 -16.32 41.18
C ALA A 233 28.15 -15.18 42.22
N LEU A 234 27.08 -14.94 43.00
CA LEU A 234 27.11 -13.99 44.11
C LEU A 234 28.15 -14.38 45.17
N LEU A 235 28.25 -15.67 45.52
CA LEU A 235 29.27 -16.18 46.43
C LEU A 235 30.69 -15.96 45.88
N TRP A 236 30.88 -16.18 44.57
CA TRP A 236 32.14 -15.91 43.91
C TRP A 236 32.49 -14.41 43.97
N VAL A 237 31.58 -13.51 43.59
CA VAL A 237 31.78 -12.06 43.70
C VAL A 237 32.12 -11.66 45.14
N ASN A 238 31.46 -12.28 46.13
CA ASN A 238 31.66 -12.01 47.55
C ASN A 238 33.07 -12.42 48.06
N THR A 239 33.64 -13.51 47.52
CA THR A 239 34.84 -14.17 48.08
C THR A 239 36.05 -14.21 47.14
N GLN A 240 35.97 -13.67 45.92
CA GLN A 240 37.03 -13.77 44.91
C GLN A 240 38.29 -12.93 45.19
N ALA A 241 38.20 -11.85 45.98
CA ALA A 241 39.28 -10.88 46.13
C ALA A 241 40.58 -11.53 46.64
N ALA A 242 41.72 -11.11 46.08
CA ALA A 242 43.02 -11.70 46.40
C ALA A 242 43.41 -11.48 47.87
N ARG A 243 43.17 -10.26 48.40
CA ARG A 243 43.41 -9.89 49.79
C ARG A 243 42.17 -10.16 50.65
N PRO A 244 42.28 -10.80 51.84
CA PRO A 244 41.14 -11.07 52.73
C PRO A 244 40.35 -9.82 53.11
N GLU A 245 41.03 -8.69 53.33
CA GLU A 245 40.42 -7.40 53.70
C GLU A 245 39.43 -6.87 52.66
N ARG A 246 39.64 -7.19 51.37
CA ARG A 246 38.78 -6.76 50.25
C ARG A 246 37.62 -7.73 49.97
N ARG A 247 37.52 -8.83 50.72
CA ARG A 247 36.37 -9.75 50.64
C ARG A 247 35.25 -9.23 51.52
N PHE A 248 34.03 -9.42 51.06
CA PHE A 248 32.82 -9.01 51.76
C PHE A 248 32.47 -9.99 52.89
N SER A 249 31.74 -9.50 53.91
CA SER A 249 31.34 -10.33 55.05
C SER A 249 30.13 -11.22 54.73
N VAL A 250 29.76 -12.08 55.68
CA VAL A 250 28.56 -12.92 55.59
C VAL A 250 27.30 -12.08 55.37
N TRP A 251 27.20 -10.92 56.02
CA TRP A 251 26.00 -10.08 55.95
C TRP A 251 25.74 -9.52 54.55
N GLN A 252 26.78 -9.12 53.80
CA GLN A 252 26.60 -8.68 52.42
C GLN A 252 26.16 -9.85 51.52
N PHE A 253 26.77 -11.04 51.69
CA PHE A 253 26.35 -12.23 50.95
C PHE A 253 24.88 -12.59 51.24
N VAL A 254 24.49 -12.58 52.52
CA VAL A 254 23.10 -12.82 52.95
C VAL A 254 22.17 -11.78 52.35
N LEU A 255 22.48 -10.49 52.46
CA LEU A 255 21.66 -9.40 51.95
C LEU A 255 21.39 -9.56 50.44
N VAL A 256 22.45 -9.71 49.63
CA VAL A 256 22.30 -9.79 48.17
C VAL A 256 21.61 -11.10 47.74
N SER A 257 21.90 -12.22 48.41
CA SER A 257 21.23 -13.50 48.12
C SER A 257 19.75 -13.49 48.50
N VAL A 258 19.40 -12.91 49.66
CA VAL A 258 18.01 -12.76 50.10
C VAL A 258 17.26 -11.80 49.18
N LEU A 259 17.85 -10.66 48.77
CA LEU A 259 17.23 -9.77 47.79
C LEU A 259 16.94 -10.47 46.45
N TYR A 260 17.87 -11.29 45.96
CA TYR A 260 17.65 -12.11 44.77
C TYR A 260 16.52 -13.14 44.95
N LEU A 261 16.51 -13.86 46.08
CA LEU A 261 15.45 -14.83 46.38
C LEU A 261 14.09 -14.16 46.62
N VAL A 262 14.06 -12.97 47.21
CA VAL A 262 12.86 -12.15 47.36
C VAL A 262 12.34 -11.71 46.00
N ASN A 263 13.20 -11.27 45.08
CA ASN A 263 12.78 -10.96 43.70
C ASN A 263 12.11 -12.17 43.03
N LEU A 264 12.70 -13.37 43.13
CA LEU A 264 12.10 -14.61 42.62
C LEU A 264 10.80 -14.98 43.35
N GLY A 265 10.74 -14.80 44.66
CA GLY A 265 9.55 -15.02 45.48
C GLY A 265 8.42 -14.07 45.10
N LEU A 266 8.72 -12.80 44.83
CA LEU A 266 7.74 -11.82 44.38
C LEU A 266 7.24 -12.12 42.96
N LEU A 267 8.12 -12.57 42.04
CA LEU A 267 7.71 -13.06 40.72
C LEU A 267 6.75 -14.25 40.83
N TYR A 268 7.06 -15.19 41.72
CA TYR A 268 6.17 -16.31 42.03
C TYR A 268 4.83 -15.85 42.60
N LEU A 269 4.83 -14.95 43.59
CA LEU A 269 3.60 -14.43 44.21
C LEU A 269 2.72 -13.63 43.24
N ARG A 270 3.35 -12.88 42.32
CA ARG A 270 2.65 -12.21 41.22
C ARG A 270 1.97 -13.23 40.32
N HIS A 271 2.67 -14.30 39.98
CA HIS A 271 2.12 -15.38 39.15
C HIS A 271 0.92 -16.08 39.80
N VAL A 272 0.95 -16.27 41.13
CA VAL A 272 -0.15 -16.85 41.91
C VAL A 272 -1.32 -15.85 42.10
N GLY A 273 -1.13 -14.57 41.78
CA GLY A 273 -2.18 -13.53 41.86
C GLY A 273 -2.30 -12.87 43.24
N TYR A 274 -1.37 -13.12 44.17
CA TYR A 274 -1.38 -12.49 45.49
C TYR A 274 -0.87 -11.04 45.48
N VAL A 275 -0.07 -10.66 44.48
CA VAL A 275 0.49 -9.30 44.33
C VAL A 275 0.04 -8.72 43.00
N LYS A 276 -0.69 -7.59 43.06
CA LYS A 276 -1.18 -6.84 41.88
C LYS A 276 -0.38 -5.55 41.59
N GLY A 277 0.58 -5.20 42.44
CA GLY A 277 1.35 -3.95 42.31
C GLY A 277 2.47 -4.03 41.25
N ASP A 278 2.71 -2.92 40.55
CA ASP A 278 3.81 -2.77 39.58
C ASP A 278 5.13 -2.45 40.29
N PHE A 279 5.79 -3.47 40.83
CA PHE A 279 7.16 -3.35 41.30
C PHE A 279 8.16 -3.53 40.14
N PHE A 280 9.37 -3.02 40.29
CA PHE A 280 10.46 -3.32 39.36
C PHE A 280 10.93 -4.77 39.58
N TYR A 281 10.67 -5.64 38.61
CA TYR A 281 11.08 -7.04 38.64
C TYR A 281 12.18 -7.32 37.60
N ILE A 282 13.18 -8.12 37.98
CA ILE A 282 14.13 -8.65 36.99
C ILE A 282 13.42 -9.72 36.16
N ASN A 283 13.37 -9.55 34.84
CA ASN A 283 12.73 -10.50 33.92
C ASN A 283 13.34 -11.92 34.07
N ALA A 284 12.49 -12.96 34.10
CA ALA A 284 12.91 -14.35 34.25
C ALA A 284 13.91 -14.80 33.17
N PHE A 285 13.73 -14.40 31.90
CA PHE A 285 14.66 -14.76 30.83
C PHE A 285 16.06 -14.14 31.04
N VAL A 286 16.14 -12.97 31.67
CA VAL A 286 17.42 -12.35 32.07
C VAL A 286 18.07 -13.12 33.22
N ILE A 287 17.27 -13.63 34.17
CA ILE A 287 17.75 -14.51 35.26
C ILE A 287 18.37 -15.79 34.68
N LEU A 288 17.71 -16.40 33.68
CA LEU A 288 18.24 -17.57 32.97
C LEU A 288 19.52 -17.24 32.20
N LEU A 289 19.60 -16.08 31.55
CA LEU A 289 20.80 -15.66 30.83
C LEU A 289 22.01 -15.57 31.78
N PHE A 290 21.84 -14.93 32.94
CA PHE A 290 22.91 -14.84 33.93
C PHE A 290 23.29 -16.21 34.51
N SER A 291 22.32 -17.11 34.75
CA SER A 291 22.61 -18.44 35.29
C SER A 291 23.25 -19.37 34.27
N ALA A 292 22.90 -19.25 32.98
CA ALA A 292 23.55 -19.96 31.88
C ALA A 292 25.00 -19.51 31.67
N ILE A 293 25.27 -18.21 31.82
CA ILE A 293 26.65 -17.68 31.76
C ILE A 293 27.41 -18.18 32.99
N ALA A 294 26.93 -17.92 34.21
CA ALA A 294 27.60 -18.30 35.45
C ALA A 294 27.81 -19.83 35.55
N GLY A 295 26.80 -20.59 35.17
CA GLY A 295 26.78 -22.05 35.26
C GLY A 295 27.81 -22.74 34.38
N PHE A 296 28.26 -22.11 33.30
CA PHE A 296 29.35 -22.66 32.48
C PHE A 296 30.67 -22.75 33.27
N TRP A 297 31.03 -21.70 34.00
CA TRP A 297 32.20 -21.74 34.91
C TRP A 297 31.92 -22.56 36.16
N GLY A 298 30.70 -22.52 36.69
CA GLY A 298 30.27 -23.35 37.82
C GLY A 298 30.40 -24.85 37.50
N MET A 299 30.08 -25.27 36.28
CA MET A 299 30.23 -26.66 35.85
C MET A 299 31.68 -27.13 35.87
N ARG A 300 32.63 -26.29 35.46
CA ARG A 300 34.07 -26.60 35.56
C ARG A 300 34.50 -26.80 37.01
N GLN A 301 34.01 -25.96 37.94
CA GLN A 301 34.33 -26.10 39.36
C GLN A 301 33.73 -27.38 39.98
N ARG A 302 32.55 -27.80 39.47
CA ARG A 302 31.83 -29.00 39.92
C ARG A 302 32.44 -30.33 39.44
N GLU A 303 33.47 -30.31 38.59
CA GLU A 303 34.12 -31.53 38.08
C GLU A 303 34.61 -32.45 39.21
N VAL A 304 34.94 -31.90 40.38
CA VAL A 304 35.30 -32.68 41.58
C VAL A 304 34.19 -33.66 42.00
N LEU A 305 32.91 -33.34 41.72
CA LEU A 305 31.75 -34.16 42.09
C LEU A 305 31.43 -35.21 41.02
N TYR A 306 31.37 -34.81 39.75
CA TYR A 306 30.89 -35.67 38.66
C TYR A 306 32.01 -36.23 37.78
N GLY A 307 33.28 -35.83 37.96
CA GLY A 307 34.40 -36.18 37.09
C GLY A 307 34.66 -37.68 36.94
N ARG A 308 34.17 -38.49 37.88
CA ARG A 308 34.17 -39.96 37.77
C ARG A 308 33.20 -40.51 36.71
N LEU A 309 32.13 -39.76 36.41
CA LEU A 309 31.14 -40.10 35.39
C LEU A 309 31.64 -39.68 34.00
N PHE A 310 32.09 -38.44 33.86
CA PHE A 310 32.69 -37.91 32.63
C PHE A 310 33.54 -36.66 32.91
N PRO A 311 34.59 -36.40 32.12
CA PRO A 311 35.42 -35.21 32.28
C PRO A 311 34.73 -33.95 31.77
N PHE A 312 35.11 -32.79 32.33
CA PHE A 312 34.63 -31.49 31.84
C PHE A 312 35.09 -31.23 30.40
N LYS A 313 36.35 -31.53 30.08
CA LYS A 313 36.92 -31.44 28.72
C LYS A 313 36.96 -32.83 28.06
N PRO A 314 36.36 -33.05 26.88
CA PRO A 314 35.43 -32.16 26.16
C PRO A 314 33.96 -32.34 26.57
N THR A 315 33.60 -33.50 27.14
CA THR A 315 32.22 -33.99 27.27
C THR A 315 31.29 -33.05 28.02
N GLY A 316 31.69 -32.63 29.22
CA GLY A 316 30.86 -31.78 30.07
C GLY A 316 30.58 -30.41 29.44
N ALA A 317 31.60 -29.76 28.88
CA ALA A 317 31.47 -28.45 28.25
C ALA A 317 30.54 -28.48 27.03
N ILE A 318 30.63 -29.54 26.21
CA ILE A 318 29.77 -29.70 25.02
C ILE A 318 28.31 -29.95 25.43
N ILE A 319 28.06 -30.87 26.37
CA ILE A 319 26.69 -31.16 26.82
C ILE A 319 26.03 -29.92 27.42
N TYR A 320 26.78 -29.14 28.20
CA TYR A 320 26.27 -27.88 28.73
C TYR A 320 25.81 -26.94 27.63
N LEU A 321 26.63 -26.74 26.59
CA LEU A 321 26.28 -25.88 25.46
C LEU A 321 25.14 -26.44 24.62
N VAL A 322 25.03 -27.78 24.46
CA VAL A 322 23.89 -28.42 23.78
C VAL A 322 22.58 -28.08 24.50
N PHE A 323 22.51 -28.31 25.81
CA PHE A 323 21.29 -28.03 26.59
C PHE A 323 20.98 -26.53 26.67
N ALA A 324 22.00 -25.68 26.77
CA ALA A 324 21.82 -24.22 26.70
C ALA A 324 21.26 -23.79 25.33
N THR A 325 21.81 -24.33 24.24
CA THR A 325 21.35 -24.03 22.87
C THR A 325 19.91 -24.49 22.67
N ILE A 326 19.57 -25.73 23.05
CA ILE A 326 18.20 -26.23 22.98
C ILE A 326 17.25 -25.32 23.76
N THR A 327 17.63 -24.92 24.98
CA THR A 327 16.80 -24.03 25.82
C THR A 327 16.55 -22.68 25.13
N PHE A 328 17.60 -22.02 24.62
CA PHE A 328 17.45 -20.74 23.93
C PHE A 328 16.67 -20.86 22.63
N LEU A 329 16.84 -21.95 21.87
CA LEU A 329 16.05 -22.23 20.68
C LEU A 329 14.58 -22.45 20.99
N SER A 330 14.25 -23.22 22.04
CA SER A 330 12.86 -23.48 22.42
C SER A 330 12.16 -22.20 22.90
N VAL A 331 12.84 -21.38 23.70
CA VAL A 331 12.33 -20.06 24.09
C VAL A 331 12.16 -19.15 22.86
N GLY A 332 13.16 -19.11 21.98
CA GLY A 332 13.12 -18.32 20.76
C GLY A 332 12.01 -18.73 19.81
N TYR A 333 11.77 -20.03 19.65
CA TYR A 333 10.69 -20.58 18.83
C TYR A 333 9.30 -20.26 19.41
N ALA A 334 9.14 -20.31 20.74
CA ALA A 334 7.90 -19.90 21.39
C ALA A 334 7.59 -18.42 21.14
N TYR A 335 8.59 -17.55 21.22
CA TYR A 335 8.44 -16.14 20.83
C TYR A 335 8.19 -15.96 19.33
N ALA A 336 8.91 -16.67 18.47
CA ALA A 336 8.83 -16.54 17.01
C ALA A 336 7.45 -16.92 16.45
N THR A 337 6.74 -17.80 17.15
CA THR A 337 5.40 -18.28 16.83
C THR A 337 4.31 -17.64 17.69
N ALA A 338 4.67 -16.67 18.54
CA ALA A 338 3.81 -16.01 19.51
C ALA A 338 2.98 -16.99 20.39
N ASN A 339 3.56 -18.13 20.75
CA ASN A 339 2.92 -19.14 21.60
C ASN A 339 3.01 -18.74 23.08
N ASP A 340 2.02 -18.00 23.54
CA ASP A 340 1.95 -17.39 24.86
C ASP A 340 1.87 -18.41 26.01
N SER A 341 1.19 -19.54 25.81
CA SER A 341 1.20 -20.64 26.79
C SER A 341 2.61 -21.23 26.93
N ALA A 342 3.33 -21.49 25.83
CA ALA A 342 4.72 -21.97 25.86
C ALA A 342 5.68 -20.95 26.48
N ILE A 343 5.56 -19.66 26.13
CA ILE A 343 6.35 -18.57 26.75
C ILE A 343 6.12 -18.56 28.26
N SER A 344 4.87 -18.70 28.69
CA SER A 344 4.51 -18.76 30.11
C SER A 344 5.14 -19.95 30.82
N VAL A 345 5.19 -21.13 30.19
CA VAL A 345 5.89 -22.31 30.75
C VAL A 345 7.35 -22.00 31.03
N PHE A 346 8.09 -21.48 30.05
CA PHE A 346 9.50 -21.17 30.24
C PHE A 346 9.71 -20.12 31.32
N HIS A 347 8.89 -19.06 31.32
CA HIS A 347 8.95 -18.02 32.36
C HIS A 347 8.79 -18.63 33.77
N ASN A 348 7.76 -19.44 33.97
CA ASN A 348 7.46 -20.02 35.29
C ASN A 348 8.49 -21.06 35.70
N LEU A 349 8.94 -21.91 34.78
CA LEU A 349 9.97 -22.91 35.07
C LEU A 349 11.28 -22.25 35.48
N ILE A 350 11.66 -21.14 34.86
CA ILE A 350 12.83 -20.37 35.28
C ILE A 350 12.65 -19.90 36.73
N VAL A 351 11.52 -19.25 37.03
CA VAL A 351 11.25 -18.74 38.39
C VAL A 351 11.25 -19.88 39.42
N TYR A 352 10.55 -20.98 39.16
CA TYR A 352 10.37 -22.06 40.14
C TYR A 352 11.67 -22.81 40.39
N THR A 353 12.42 -23.13 39.33
CA THR A 353 13.72 -23.81 39.46
C THR A 353 14.73 -22.92 40.18
N HIS A 354 14.84 -21.64 39.80
CA HIS A 354 15.82 -20.75 40.40
C HIS A 354 15.48 -20.41 41.85
N LEU A 355 14.20 -20.33 42.20
CA LEU A 355 13.76 -20.17 43.58
C LEU A 355 14.06 -21.42 44.40
N ALA A 356 13.66 -22.60 43.92
CA ALA A 356 13.78 -23.84 44.67
C ALA A 356 15.25 -24.26 44.88
N PHE A 357 16.03 -24.37 43.80
CA PHE A 357 17.43 -24.78 43.90
C PHE A 357 18.32 -23.65 44.47
N GLY A 358 18.00 -22.39 44.15
CA GLY A 358 18.68 -21.24 44.73
C GLY A 358 18.51 -21.17 46.26
N ALA A 359 17.28 -21.28 46.77
CA ALA A 359 17.03 -21.21 48.21
C ALA A 359 17.80 -22.30 48.99
N PHE A 360 17.80 -23.54 48.51
CA PHE A 360 18.54 -24.61 49.18
C PHE A 360 20.05 -24.51 48.98
N PHE A 361 20.53 -23.98 47.86
CA PHE A 361 21.96 -23.66 47.71
C PHE A 361 22.40 -22.56 48.66
N PHE A 362 21.58 -21.53 48.87
CA PHE A 362 21.83 -20.50 49.86
C PHE A 362 21.95 -21.08 51.28
N VAL A 363 20.99 -21.93 51.69
CA VAL A 363 21.05 -22.64 52.98
C VAL A 363 22.30 -23.52 53.07
N TYR A 364 22.61 -24.27 52.01
CA TYR A 364 23.80 -25.11 51.91
C TYR A 364 25.09 -24.30 52.15
N VAL A 365 25.21 -23.11 51.54
CA VAL A 365 26.38 -22.24 51.70
C VAL A 365 26.49 -21.70 53.13
N ILE A 366 25.38 -21.24 53.72
CA ILE A 366 25.39 -20.72 55.09
C ILE A 366 25.76 -21.80 56.10
N VAL A 367 25.17 -22.99 56.01
CA VAL A 367 25.40 -24.08 56.98
C VAL A 367 26.83 -24.63 56.89
N ASN A 368 27.35 -24.85 55.67
CA ASN A 368 28.69 -25.42 55.50
C ASN A 368 29.81 -24.40 55.65
N PHE A 369 29.62 -23.17 55.17
CA PHE A 369 30.71 -22.23 54.93
C PHE A 369 30.51 -20.84 55.54
N GLY A 370 29.41 -20.58 56.25
CA GLY A 370 29.15 -19.27 56.88
C GLY A 370 30.31 -18.80 57.78
N GLU A 371 30.90 -19.72 58.55
CA GLU A 371 32.08 -19.43 59.38
C GLU A 371 33.33 -19.11 58.56
N LEU A 372 33.54 -19.78 57.43
CA LEU A 372 34.67 -19.47 56.54
C LEU A 372 34.49 -18.11 55.85
N ILE A 373 33.25 -17.73 55.54
CA ILE A 373 32.92 -16.41 55.00
C ILE A 373 33.13 -15.32 56.07
N SER A 374 32.80 -15.57 57.34
CA SER A 374 33.05 -14.60 58.42
C SER A 374 34.54 -14.40 58.67
N GLN A 375 35.35 -15.45 58.51
CA GLN A 375 36.81 -15.40 58.51
C GLN A 375 37.42 -14.82 57.21
N ARG A 376 36.58 -14.35 56.27
CA ARG A 376 36.97 -13.79 54.96
C ARG A 376 37.85 -14.73 54.14
N LEU A 377 37.57 -16.04 54.15
CA LEU A 377 38.27 -17.02 53.33
C LEU A 377 37.68 -17.10 51.91
N ALA A 378 38.45 -17.68 50.97
CA ALA A 378 38.07 -17.80 49.56
C ALA A 378 37.13 -19.00 49.33
N VAL A 379 35.92 -18.92 49.88
CA VAL A 379 34.95 -20.04 49.91
C VAL A 379 34.59 -20.56 48.53
N TYR A 380 34.54 -19.72 47.49
CA TYR A 380 34.25 -20.14 46.13
C TYR A 380 35.15 -21.28 45.61
N LYS A 381 36.36 -21.46 46.17
CA LYS A 381 37.28 -22.55 45.76
C LYS A 381 36.93 -23.91 46.36
N VAL A 382 36.25 -23.92 47.50
CA VAL A 382 35.97 -25.12 48.32
C VAL A 382 34.48 -25.39 48.47
N VAL A 383 33.63 -24.64 47.76
CA VAL A 383 32.16 -24.71 47.87
C VAL A 383 31.57 -26.09 47.58
N TYR A 384 32.29 -26.97 46.87
CA TYR A 384 31.86 -28.35 46.59
C TYR A 384 32.53 -29.41 47.47
N GLN A 385 33.19 -29.00 48.55
CA GLN A 385 33.80 -29.89 49.55
C GLN A 385 33.13 -29.66 50.92
N PRO A 386 31.85 -30.06 51.08
CA PRO A 386 31.09 -29.78 52.31
C PRO A 386 31.62 -30.55 53.52
N LYS A 387 31.41 -29.98 54.72
CA LYS A 387 31.68 -30.64 56.01
C LYS A 387 30.40 -31.07 56.75
N LYS A 388 29.27 -30.39 56.52
CA LYS A 388 28.02 -30.60 57.27
C LYS A 388 26.89 -31.10 56.38
N LEU A 389 26.42 -30.29 55.43
CA LEU A 389 25.36 -30.68 54.50
C LEU A 389 25.97 -31.14 53.17
N PRO A 390 25.70 -32.37 52.70
CA PRO A 390 26.15 -32.84 51.39
C PRO A 390 25.55 -32.04 50.22
N VAL A 391 26.23 -32.05 49.06
CA VAL A 391 25.78 -31.31 47.86
C VAL A 391 24.46 -31.87 47.31
N TYR A 392 24.21 -33.18 47.40
CA TYR A 392 22.99 -33.78 46.87
C TYR A 392 21.72 -33.25 47.56
N THR A 393 21.83 -32.72 48.78
CA THR A 393 20.71 -32.10 49.52
C THR A 393 20.10 -30.92 48.76
N ILE A 394 20.90 -30.17 48.00
CA ILE A 394 20.40 -29.07 47.15
C ILE A 394 19.44 -29.63 46.09
N TYR A 395 19.80 -30.75 45.47
CA TYR A 395 18.99 -31.36 44.42
C TYR A 395 17.74 -32.06 44.96
N THR A 396 17.84 -32.79 46.08
CA THR A 396 16.69 -33.48 46.65
C THR A 396 15.68 -32.51 47.25
N MET A 397 16.12 -31.59 48.10
CA MET A 397 15.23 -30.61 48.72
C MET A 397 14.73 -29.57 47.72
N GLY A 398 15.58 -29.16 46.77
CA GLY A 398 15.18 -28.32 45.65
C GLY A 398 14.11 -28.97 44.77
N ALA A 399 14.22 -30.27 44.47
CA ALA A 399 13.19 -31.00 43.74
C ALA A 399 11.87 -31.10 44.53
N ILE A 400 11.93 -31.38 45.83
CA ILE A 400 10.73 -31.39 46.69
C ILE A 400 10.03 -30.03 46.68
N LEU A 401 10.79 -28.94 46.88
CA LEU A 401 10.22 -27.60 46.84
C LEU A 401 9.70 -27.22 45.45
N LEU A 402 10.37 -27.62 44.37
CA LEU A 402 9.86 -27.44 43.02
C LEU A 402 8.49 -28.12 42.84
N VAL A 403 8.34 -29.37 43.29
CA VAL A 403 7.06 -30.08 43.26
C VAL A 403 6.00 -29.35 44.08
N ILE A 404 6.34 -28.89 45.29
CA ILE A 404 5.43 -28.11 46.14
C ILE A 404 4.98 -26.81 45.44
N LEU A 405 5.90 -26.08 44.81
CA LEU A 405 5.57 -24.85 44.07
C LEU A 405 4.63 -25.15 42.89
N VAL A 406 4.89 -26.21 42.12
CA VAL A 406 4.03 -26.64 41.00
C VAL A 406 2.64 -27.04 41.51
N MET A 407 2.56 -27.86 42.58
CA MET A 407 1.29 -28.27 43.19
C MET A 407 0.51 -27.07 43.75
N ARG A 408 1.19 -26.11 44.39
CA ARG A 408 0.56 -24.91 44.93
C ARG A 408 -0.07 -24.04 43.82
N THR A 409 0.47 -24.12 42.61
CA THR A 409 -0.06 -23.46 41.42
C THR A 409 -1.06 -24.33 40.64
N GLN A 410 -1.61 -25.39 41.26
CA GLN A 410 -2.60 -26.30 40.66
C GLN A 410 -2.12 -26.89 39.32
N PHE A 411 -0.83 -27.21 39.22
CA PHE A 411 -0.23 -27.77 37.99
C PHE A 411 -0.37 -26.88 36.75
N ARG A 412 -0.57 -25.58 36.89
CA ARG A 412 -0.69 -24.62 35.77
C ARG A 412 0.43 -24.73 34.73
N VAL A 413 1.68 -24.97 35.16
CA VAL A 413 2.80 -25.15 34.22
C VAL A 413 2.64 -26.40 33.34
N TYR A 414 2.05 -27.47 33.88
CA TYR A 414 1.76 -28.68 33.13
C TYR A 414 0.69 -28.41 32.07
N PHE A 415 -0.43 -27.79 32.48
CA PHE A 415 -1.52 -27.47 31.54
C PHE A 415 -1.06 -26.49 30.45
N ASN A 416 -0.30 -25.45 30.80
CA ASN A 416 0.26 -24.52 29.82
C ASN A 416 1.27 -25.18 28.86
N ALA A 417 1.97 -26.24 29.29
CA ALA A 417 2.86 -27.01 28.41
C ALA A 417 2.07 -27.80 27.37
N TYR A 418 0.95 -28.41 27.77
CA TYR A 418 0.04 -29.07 26.83
C TYR A 418 -0.67 -28.07 25.92
N ALA A 419 -1.14 -26.93 26.44
CA ALA A 419 -1.70 -25.85 25.62
C ALA A 419 -0.68 -25.39 24.56
N GLY A 420 0.55 -25.09 24.97
CA GLY A 420 1.62 -24.71 24.05
C GLY A 420 1.91 -25.79 23.00
N TYR A 421 1.93 -27.06 23.39
CA TYR A 421 2.10 -28.20 22.49
C TYR A 421 0.96 -28.33 21.48
N TYR A 422 -0.30 -28.23 21.92
CA TYR A 422 -1.46 -28.30 21.03
C TYR A 422 -1.58 -27.08 20.10
N SER A 423 -1.16 -25.90 20.54
CA SER A 423 -1.02 -24.74 19.65
C SER A 423 -0.02 -25.02 18.51
N TYR A 424 1.10 -25.68 18.78
CA TYR A 424 2.05 -26.08 17.72
C TYR A 424 1.49 -27.16 16.80
N LEU A 425 0.69 -28.11 17.31
CA LEU A 425 0.00 -29.06 16.44
C LEU A 425 -1.06 -28.38 15.58
N GLY A 426 -1.82 -27.42 16.13
CA GLY A 426 -2.74 -26.57 15.37
C GLY A 426 -2.03 -25.90 14.18
N ASP A 427 -0.87 -25.28 14.44
CA ASP A 427 -0.04 -24.66 13.40
C ASP A 427 0.41 -25.65 12.31
N LEU A 428 0.77 -26.87 12.70
CA LEU A 428 1.16 -27.93 11.76
C LEU A 428 -0.01 -28.31 10.84
N TYR A 429 -1.18 -28.59 11.43
CA TYR A 429 -2.33 -29.06 10.69
C TYR A 429 -2.97 -27.95 9.84
N GLN A 430 -2.91 -26.71 10.31
CA GLN A 430 -3.28 -25.53 9.52
C GLN A 430 -2.36 -25.40 8.30
N GLY A 431 -1.05 -25.62 8.47
CA GLY A 431 -0.11 -25.64 7.35
C GLY A 431 -0.41 -26.74 6.33
N SER A 432 -0.89 -27.90 6.79
CA SER A 432 -1.25 -29.04 5.93
C SER A 432 -2.63 -28.94 5.25
N ASP A 433 -3.30 -27.79 5.34
CA ASP A 433 -4.68 -27.57 4.86
C ASP A 433 -5.70 -28.55 5.46
N ASN A 434 -5.43 -29.08 6.67
CA ASN A 434 -6.34 -29.95 7.41
C ASN A 434 -7.05 -29.17 8.51
N ASP A 435 -8.00 -28.33 8.09
CA ASP A 435 -8.73 -27.41 8.96
C ASP A 435 -9.46 -28.12 10.12
N ILE A 436 -9.98 -29.34 9.89
CA ILE A 436 -10.70 -30.10 10.93
C ILE A 436 -9.76 -30.44 12.09
N LEU A 437 -8.56 -30.93 11.80
CA LEU A 437 -7.58 -31.25 12.84
C LEU A 437 -6.99 -29.98 13.44
N ALA A 438 -6.72 -28.95 12.64
CA ALA A 438 -6.22 -27.68 13.12
C ALA A 438 -7.18 -27.04 14.14
N GLU A 439 -8.47 -26.93 13.80
CA GLU A 439 -9.50 -26.40 14.68
C GLU A 439 -9.60 -27.21 15.97
N ARG A 440 -9.56 -28.55 15.86
CA ARG A 440 -9.58 -29.43 17.03
C ARG A 440 -8.38 -29.18 17.95
N PHE A 441 -7.17 -29.12 17.41
CA PHE A 441 -5.98 -28.89 18.23
C PHE A 441 -5.94 -27.49 18.84
N TYR A 442 -6.42 -26.45 18.15
CA TYR A 442 -6.56 -25.14 18.77
C TYR A 442 -7.63 -25.11 19.87
N LYS A 443 -8.76 -25.81 19.71
CA LYS A 443 -9.76 -25.96 20.78
C LYS A 443 -9.22 -26.73 21.99
N GLU A 444 -8.49 -27.81 21.77
CA GLU A 444 -7.79 -28.53 22.85
C GLU A 444 -6.79 -27.60 23.55
N SER A 445 -6.03 -26.83 22.77
CA SER A 445 -5.10 -25.83 23.29
C SER A 445 -5.78 -24.80 24.20
N ASP A 446 -6.93 -24.26 23.80
CA ASP A 446 -7.74 -23.33 24.59
C ASP A 446 -8.36 -24.00 25.83
N LEU A 447 -8.73 -25.27 25.74
CA LEU A 447 -9.23 -26.04 26.89
C LEU A 447 -8.16 -26.20 27.98
N PHE A 448 -6.91 -26.43 27.58
CA PHE A 448 -5.78 -26.56 28.50
C PHE A 448 -5.34 -25.21 29.11
N ASP A 449 -5.48 -24.12 28.36
CA ASP A 449 -5.23 -22.76 28.84
C ASP A 449 -6.28 -21.82 28.27
N SER A 450 -7.29 -21.51 29.08
CA SER A 450 -8.39 -20.65 28.66
C SER A 450 -7.94 -19.23 28.27
N HIS A 451 -6.73 -18.80 28.66
CA HIS A 451 -6.20 -17.47 28.35
C HIS A 451 -5.26 -17.49 27.12
N ASN A 452 -5.28 -18.58 26.34
CA ASN A 452 -4.41 -18.79 25.20
C ASN A 452 -4.81 -17.88 24.03
N THR A 453 -4.09 -16.77 23.93
CA THR A 453 -4.35 -15.74 22.92
C THR A 453 -4.02 -16.26 21.52
N LYS A 454 -2.97 -17.07 21.38
CA LYS A 454 -2.59 -17.67 20.09
C LYS A 454 -3.69 -18.57 19.53
N ALA A 455 -4.20 -19.49 20.33
CA ALA A 455 -5.24 -20.44 19.92
C ALA A 455 -6.52 -19.70 19.57
N SER A 456 -6.95 -18.75 20.41
CA SER A 456 -8.12 -17.90 20.17
C SER A 456 -8.02 -17.11 18.85
N PHE A 457 -6.88 -16.48 18.56
CA PHE A 457 -6.67 -15.78 17.29
C PHE A 457 -6.64 -16.72 16.10
N SER A 458 -6.00 -17.87 16.23
CA SER A 458 -5.90 -18.85 15.14
C SER A 458 -7.29 -19.39 14.81
N LEU A 459 -8.12 -19.70 15.82
CA LEU A 459 -9.53 -20.07 15.64
C LEU A 459 -10.34 -18.95 15.00
N SER A 460 -10.21 -17.70 15.47
CA SER A 460 -10.87 -16.55 14.86
C SER A 460 -10.50 -16.40 13.38
N ALA A 461 -9.23 -16.58 13.04
CA ALA A 461 -8.76 -16.50 11.66
C ALA A 461 -9.26 -17.65 10.78
N MET A 462 -9.40 -18.86 11.34
CA MET A 462 -10.04 -19.99 10.65
C MET A 462 -11.52 -19.70 10.37
N TYR A 463 -12.27 -19.20 11.36
CA TYR A 463 -13.67 -18.81 11.15
C TYR A 463 -13.82 -17.66 10.15
N ARG A 464 -12.87 -16.71 10.13
CA ARG A 464 -12.79 -15.67 9.09
C ARG A 464 -12.63 -16.29 7.70
N ALA A 465 -11.68 -17.22 7.52
CA ALA A 465 -11.43 -17.87 6.24
C ALA A 465 -12.64 -18.70 5.75
N GLN A 466 -13.41 -19.27 6.68
CA GLN A 466 -14.62 -20.04 6.40
C GLN A 466 -15.88 -19.16 6.25
N ASN A 467 -15.76 -17.83 6.36
CA ASN A 467 -16.89 -16.88 6.39
C ASN A 467 -17.92 -17.13 7.52
N GLU A 468 -17.50 -17.74 8.64
CA GLU A 468 -18.35 -18.03 9.79
C GLU A 468 -18.35 -16.88 10.81
N ARG A 469 -18.86 -15.71 10.40
CA ARG A 469 -18.83 -14.45 11.19
C ARG A 469 -19.31 -14.60 12.64
N ASN A 470 -20.38 -15.36 12.89
CA ASN A 470 -20.93 -15.52 14.25
C ASN A 470 -19.99 -16.30 15.17
N LYS A 471 -19.32 -17.35 14.67
CA LYS A 471 -18.35 -18.11 15.47
C LYS A 471 -17.10 -17.27 15.74
N GLU A 472 -16.69 -16.45 14.76
CA GLU A 472 -15.60 -15.51 14.94
C GLU A 472 -15.90 -14.48 16.05
N ILE A 473 -17.07 -13.84 16.03
CA ILE A 473 -17.50 -12.88 17.06
C ILE A 473 -17.46 -13.53 18.45
N LEU A 474 -18.08 -14.70 18.62
CA LEU A 474 -18.12 -15.40 19.91
C LEU A 474 -16.72 -15.71 20.42
N THR A 475 -15.85 -16.22 19.55
CA THR A 475 -14.46 -16.57 19.91
C THR A 475 -13.66 -15.35 20.31
N LEU A 476 -13.82 -14.23 19.61
CA LEU A 476 -13.15 -12.96 19.93
C LEU A 476 -13.65 -12.35 21.24
N GLN A 477 -14.97 -12.41 21.50
CA GLN A 477 -15.56 -11.94 22.76
C GLN A 477 -15.02 -12.75 23.95
N GLU A 478 -15.05 -14.08 23.85
CA GLU A 478 -14.50 -14.95 24.88
C GLU A 478 -13.00 -14.70 25.10
N ALA A 479 -12.24 -14.50 24.03
CA ALA A 479 -10.81 -14.18 24.12
C ALA A 479 -10.56 -12.84 24.82
N LEU A 480 -11.37 -11.82 24.53
CA LEU A 480 -11.26 -10.49 25.16
C LEU A 480 -11.62 -10.49 26.65
N GLU A 481 -12.63 -11.25 27.05
CA GLU A 481 -13.01 -11.39 28.47
C GLU A 481 -11.87 -12.02 29.28
N ARG A 482 -11.16 -12.97 28.69
CA ARG A 482 -10.08 -13.71 29.35
C ARG A 482 -8.76 -12.94 29.29
N ARG A 483 -8.40 -12.40 28.13
CA ARG A 483 -7.15 -11.64 27.92
C ARG A 483 -7.33 -10.51 26.89
N PRO A 484 -7.58 -9.28 27.37
CA PRO A 484 -7.67 -8.12 26.50
C PRO A 484 -6.41 -7.95 25.62
N ASN A 485 -6.62 -7.61 24.35
CA ASN A 485 -5.55 -7.31 23.39
C ASN A 485 -6.06 -6.27 22.38
N PRO A 486 -5.29 -5.23 22.03
CA PRO A 486 -5.73 -4.20 21.09
C PRO A 486 -6.11 -4.75 19.70
N LYS A 487 -5.40 -5.79 19.23
CA LYS A 487 -5.69 -6.46 17.96
C LYS A 487 -7.04 -7.18 17.98
N LEU A 488 -7.39 -7.83 19.10
CA LEU A 488 -8.69 -8.48 19.27
C LEU A 488 -9.83 -7.45 19.25
N TYR A 489 -9.68 -6.33 19.95
CA TYR A 489 -10.67 -5.24 19.94
C TYR A 489 -10.89 -4.69 18.54
N ILE A 490 -9.81 -4.41 17.80
CA ILE A 490 -9.92 -3.91 16.41
C ILE A 490 -10.59 -4.94 15.52
N ARG A 491 -10.19 -6.22 15.60
CA ARG A 491 -10.78 -7.27 14.77
C ARG A 491 -12.29 -7.42 15.06
N LEU A 492 -12.67 -7.47 16.34
CA LEU A 492 -14.08 -7.56 16.73
C LEU A 492 -14.87 -6.31 16.28
N ALA A 493 -14.30 -5.12 16.43
CA ALA A 493 -14.90 -3.88 15.96
C ALA A 493 -15.11 -3.88 14.43
N ASN A 494 -14.15 -4.42 13.68
CA ASN A 494 -14.24 -4.53 12.21
C ASN A 494 -15.30 -5.52 11.75
N LEU A 495 -15.70 -6.48 12.60
CA LEU A 495 -16.87 -7.32 12.33
C LEU A 495 -18.20 -6.57 12.45
N TYR A 496 -18.23 -5.39 13.07
CA TYR A 496 -19.40 -4.51 13.18
C TYR A 496 -19.36 -3.38 12.12
N ASP A 497 -19.19 -3.74 10.85
CA ASP A 497 -18.95 -2.80 9.73
C ASP A 497 -20.21 -2.14 9.11
N ARG A 498 -21.39 -2.76 9.27
CA ARG A 498 -22.64 -2.21 8.72
C ARG A 498 -23.12 -1.01 9.52
N LYS A 499 -23.75 -0.02 8.85
CA LYS A 499 -24.33 1.18 9.48
C LYS A 499 -25.22 0.88 10.70
N GLN A 500 -25.94 -0.25 10.69
CA GLN A 500 -26.79 -0.68 11.79
C GLN A 500 -26.03 -1.08 13.07
N TYR A 501 -24.73 -1.38 12.98
CA TYR A 501 -23.87 -1.80 14.09
C TYR A 501 -22.88 -0.69 14.54
N PHE A 502 -23.18 0.57 14.20
CA PHE A 502 -22.32 1.71 14.53
C PHE A 502 -22.01 1.79 16.02
N PHE A 503 -23.02 1.60 16.88
CA PHE A 503 -22.87 1.71 18.34
C PHE A 503 -22.07 0.55 18.92
N GLU A 504 -22.24 -0.66 18.40
CA GLU A 504 -21.48 -1.84 18.80
C GLU A 504 -20.00 -1.67 18.43
N LYS A 505 -19.70 -1.21 17.21
CA LYS A 505 -18.33 -0.88 16.79
C LYS A 505 -17.72 0.20 17.68
N LEU A 506 -18.47 1.27 17.95
CA LEU A 506 -18.04 2.36 18.82
C LEU A 506 -17.72 1.86 20.24
N TYR A 507 -18.63 1.07 20.82
CA TYR A 507 -18.48 0.53 22.17
C TYR A 507 -17.23 -0.35 22.30
N VAL A 508 -17.02 -1.28 21.36
CA VAL A 508 -15.85 -2.17 21.36
C VAL A 508 -14.55 -1.37 21.23
N LEU A 509 -14.50 -0.36 20.34
CA LEU A 509 -13.32 0.48 20.20
C LEU A 509 -13.07 1.37 21.43
N GLN A 510 -14.12 1.89 22.08
CA GLN A 510 -13.99 2.65 23.32
C GLN A 510 -13.47 1.79 24.47
N GLN A 511 -14.02 0.58 24.66
CA GLN A 511 -13.47 -0.40 25.61
C GLN A 511 -11.99 -0.70 25.33
N GLY A 512 -11.64 -0.88 24.06
CA GLY A 512 -10.25 -1.07 23.64
C GLY A 512 -9.37 0.14 24.00
N ALA A 513 -9.84 1.36 23.80
CA ALA A 513 -9.13 2.58 24.15
C ALA A 513 -8.99 2.78 25.67
N GLU A 514 -9.98 2.34 26.46
CA GLU A 514 -9.91 2.34 27.93
C GLU A 514 -8.91 1.31 28.45
N ALA A 515 -8.91 0.10 27.88
CA ALA A 515 -7.96 -0.95 28.22
C ALA A 515 -6.53 -0.63 27.75
N PHE A 516 -6.40 0.04 26.60
CA PHE A 516 -5.13 0.36 25.95
C PHE A 516 -5.02 1.86 25.58
N PRO A 517 -4.89 2.76 26.56
CA PRO A 517 -4.94 4.22 26.34
C PRO A 517 -3.75 4.80 25.57
N LYS A 518 -2.77 3.97 25.20
CA LYS A 518 -1.59 4.35 24.40
C LYS A 518 -1.52 3.60 23.07
N ASN A 519 -2.64 3.05 22.59
CA ASN A 519 -2.68 2.38 21.29
C ASN A 519 -3.21 3.33 20.21
N GLY A 520 -2.35 3.72 19.26
CA GLY A 520 -2.71 4.68 18.22
C GLY A 520 -3.65 4.10 17.15
N GLU A 521 -3.59 2.80 16.93
CA GLU A 521 -4.39 2.08 15.91
C GLU A 521 -5.88 2.08 16.26
N ILE A 522 -6.22 1.88 17.54
CA ILE A 522 -7.61 1.98 18.04
C ILE A 522 -8.14 3.40 17.85
N TYR A 523 -7.35 4.41 18.21
CA TYR A 523 -7.75 5.81 18.06
C TYR A 523 -7.91 6.22 16.59
N ASN A 524 -7.09 5.68 15.67
CA ASN A 524 -7.27 5.89 14.23
C ASN A 524 -8.63 5.35 13.78
N ASN A 525 -8.99 4.14 14.19
CA ASN A 525 -10.27 3.53 13.84
C ASN A 525 -11.46 4.25 14.48
N LEU A 526 -11.31 4.77 15.71
CA LEU A 526 -12.32 5.65 16.33
C LEU A 526 -12.49 6.94 15.53
N ALA A 527 -11.41 7.59 15.13
CA ALA A 527 -11.46 8.82 14.35
C ALA A 527 -12.18 8.60 13.01
N LEU A 528 -11.86 7.51 12.29
CA LEU A 528 -12.55 7.13 11.06
C LEU A 528 -14.03 6.80 11.28
N LEU A 529 -14.39 6.15 12.39
CA LEU A 529 -15.79 5.87 12.73
C LEU A 529 -16.56 7.17 12.98
N TYR A 530 -16.01 8.09 13.79
CA TYR A 530 -16.62 9.40 14.02
C TYR A 530 -16.65 10.27 12.76
N ALA A 531 -15.71 10.09 11.83
CA ALA A 531 -15.67 10.82 10.56
C ALA A 531 -16.87 10.52 9.66
N GLN A 532 -17.64 9.46 9.94
CA GLN A 532 -18.91 9.14 9.29
C GLN A 532 -20.10 9.94 9.87
N THR A 533 -19.88 10.72 10.93
CA THR A 533 -20.88 11.57 11.60
C THR A 533 -20.57 13.05 11.38
N SER A 534 -21.47 13.95 11.84
CA SER A 534 -21.26 15.40 11.82
C SER A 534 -20.47 15.95 13.01
N VAL A 535 -19.93 15.09 13.89
CA VAL A 535 -19.28 15.51 15.15
C VAL A 535 -17.78 15.77 14.94
N HIS A 536 -17.44 16.93 14.39
CA HIS A 536 -16.06 17.30 14.02
C HIS A 536 -15.07 17.29 15.21
N ASP A 537 -15.49 17.76 16.39
CA ASP A 537 -14.61 17.83 17.57
C ASP A 537 -14.11 16.44 18.01
N SER A 538 -14.98 15.43 17.96
CA SER A 538 -14.61 14.06 18.29
C SER A 538 -13.63 13.48 17.27
N VAL A 539 -13.81 13.77 15.98
CA VAL A 539 -12.88 13.33 14.93
C VAL A 539 -11.49 13.89 15.17
N THR A 540 -11.38 15.19 15.41
CA THR A 540 -10.09 15.85 15.68
C THR A 540 -9.46 15.31 16.97
N TYR A 541 -10.24 15.18 18.05
CA TYR A 541 -9.76 14.60 19.31
C TYR A 541 -9.15 13.21 19.14
N TYR A 542 -9.83 12.31 18.42
CA TYR A 542 -9.33 10.95 18.21
C TYR A 542 -8.17 10.90 17.22
N PHE A 543 -8.13 11.75 16.19
CA PHE A 543 -6.95 11.86 15.33
C PHE A 543 -5.73 12.38 16.09
N ASP A 544 -5.88 13.34 17.00
CA ASP A 544 -4.76 13.84 17.82
C ASP A 544 -4.22 12.75 18.75
N ARG A 545 -5.11 11.95 19.36
CA ARG A 545 -4.72 10.77 20.16
C ARG A 545 -4.04 9.70 19.29
N ALA A 546 -4.56 9.43 18.11
CA ALA A 546 -3.94 8.51 17.16
C ALA A 546 -2.54 8.99 16.78
N GLN A 547 -2.37 10.28 16.45
CA GLN A 547 -1.09 10.87 16.06
C GLN A 547 -0.07 10.87 17.21
N GLN A 548 -0.53 10.98 18.46
CA GLN A 548 0.30 10.90 19.66
C GLN A 548 0.91 9.51 19.86
N PHE A 549 0.16 8.45 19.57
CA PHE A 549 0.51 7.08 19.95
C PHE A 549 0.77 6.11 18.79
N ALA A 550 0.45 6.47 17.55
CA ALA A 550 0.64 5.59 16.39
C ALA A 550 2.11 5.29 16.12
N GLU A 551 2.41 4.03 15.79
CA GLU A 551 3.73 3.62 15.31
C GLU A 551 4.04 4.29 13.95
N ASN A 552 3.05 4.33 13.06
CA ASN A 552 3.14 5.01 11.78
C ASN A 552 2.20 6.22 11.71
N LYS A 553 2.78 7.40 11.92
CA LYS A 553 2.09 8.70 11.88
C LYS A 553 1.58 9.10 10.49
N ASP A 554 2.15 8.56 9.41
CA ASP A 554 1.73 8.93 8.06
C ASP A 554 0.37 8.33 7.69
N VAL A 555 -0.03 7.21 8.31
CA VAL A 555 -1.39 6.66 8.18
C VAL A 555 -2.42 7.64 8.73
N VAL A 556 -2.18 8.12 9.94
CA VAL A 556 -3.08 9.05 10.62
C VAL A 556 -3.16 10.38 9.87
N ARG A 557 -2.01 10.90 9.40
CA ARG A 557 -1.97 12.10 8.53
C ARG A 557 -2.73 11.91 7.23
N SER A 558 -2.61 10.75 6.58
CA SER A 558 -3.34 10.42 5.35
C SER A 558 -4.85 10.50 5.60
N ASN A 559 -5.31 9.84 6.66
CA ASN A 559 -6.72 9.79 7.04
C ASN A 559 -7.27 11.17 7.40
N ARG A 560 -6.51 11.94 8.19
CA ARG A 560 -6.87 13.30 8.58
C ARG A 560 -6.94 14.23 7.36
N MET A 561 -6.02 14.08 6.40
CA MET A 561 -6.03 14.86 5.15
C MET A 561 -7.23 14.52 4.27
N ALA A 562 -7.54 13.24 4.08
CA ALA A 562 -8.74 12.81 3.37
C ALA A 562 -10.01 13.38 4.01
N TYR A 563 -10.08 13.33 5.34
CA TYR A 563 -11.19 13.91 6.10
C TYR A 563 -11.35 15.41 5.88
N TYR A 564 -10.29 16.21 6.07
CA TYR A 564 -10.37 17.66 5.86
C TYR A 564 -10.71 18.05 4.42
N THR A 565 -10.15 17.32 3.45
CA THR A 565 -10.44 17.55 2.04
C THR A 565 -11.91 17.30 1.74
N ARG A 566 -12.48 16.19 2.25
CA ARG A 566 -13.88 15.83 2.04
C ARG A 566 -14.86 16.77 2.74
N GLN A 567 -14.52 17.25 3.95
CA GLN A 567 -15.37 18.16 4.72
C GLN A 567 -15.25 19.63 4.28
N ALA A 568 -14.57 19.90 3.16
CA ALA A 568 -14.31 21.26 2.68
C ALA A 568 -13.69 22.17 3.76
N MET A 569 -12.68 21.65 4.47
CA MET A 569 -11.89 22.33 5.50
C MET A 569 -10.49 22.69 4.95
N PRO A 570 -10.37 23.69 4.05
CA PRO A 570 -9.15 23.94 3.30
C PRO A 570 -8.02 24.51 4.15
N GLU A 571 -8.30 25.23 5.24
CA GLU A 571 -7.25 25.83 6.07
C GLU A 571 -6.55 24.76 6.92
N GLU A 572 -7.30 23.86 7.53
CA GLU A 572 -6.79 22.71 8.27
C GLU A 572 -6.03 21.75 7.35
N ALA A 573 -6.54 21.53 6.13
CA ALA A 573 -5.87 20.73 5.12
C ALA A 573 -4.52 21.35 4.67
N LYS A 574 -4.48 22.68 4.48
CA LYS A 574 -3.25 23.42 4.16
C LYS A 574 -2.25 23.38 5.30
N GLU A 575 -2.69 23.59 6.54
CA GLU A 575 -1.82 23.53 7.71
C GLU A 575 -1.15 22.15 7.81
N LEU A 576 -1.93 21.08 7.73
CA LEU A 576 -1.42 19.70 7.73
C LEU A 576 -0.43 19.44 6.59
N LEU A 577 -0.70 19.98 5.39
CA LEU A 577 0.20 19.88 4.25
C LEU A 577 1.58 20.52 4.56
N THR A 578 1.61 21.66 5.25
CA THR A 578 2.87 22.34 5.61
C THR A 578 3.69 21.60 6.69
N GLU A 579 3.05 20.78 7.53
CA GLU A 579 3.75 19.95 8.51
C GLU A 579 4.54 18.80 7.87
N ILE A 580 4.17 18.39 6.66
CA ILE A 580 4.73 17.22 5.97
C ILE A 580 5.95 17.65 5.14
N ARG A 581 7.14 17.50 5.73
CA ARG A 581 8.41 17.83 5.06
C ARG A 581 8.87 16.80 4.02
N SER A 582 8.55 15.53 4.24
CA SER A 582 8.87 14.42 3.33
C SER A 582 8.11 13.18 3.75
N THR A 583 7.60 12.40 2.79
CA THR A 583 7.01 11.09 3.06
C THR A 583 7.20 10.16 1.87
N LYS A 584 7.34 8.86 2.14
CA LYS A 584 7.30 7.79 1.13
C LYS A 584 5.95 7.05 1.14
N TYR A 585 5.04 7.45 2.03
CA TYR A 585 3.78 6.76 2.24
C TYR A 585 2.80 7.05 1.10
N LYS A 586 2.47 6.04 0.31
CA LYS A 586 1.71 6.20 -0.95
C LYS A 586 0.31 6.81 -0.73
N PRO A 587 -0.52 6.34 0.25
CA PRO A 587 -1.83 6.95 0.52
C PRO A 587 -1.74 8.44 0.82
N LEU A 588 -0.81 8.84 1.69
CA LEU A 588 -0.62 10.24 2.05
C LEU A 588 -0.21 11.07 0.82
N ARG A 589 0.73 10.58 0.02
CA ARG A 589 1.13 11.25 -1.23
C ARG A 589 -0.03 11.37 -2.22
N SER A 590 -0.89 10.37 -2.29
CA SER A 590 -2.07 10.36 -3.17
C SER A 590 -3.07 11.43 -2.75
N ASN A 591 -3.37 11.52 -1.45
CA ASN A 591 -4.25 12.54 -0.87
C ASN A 591 -3.66 13.94 -1.03
N MET A 592 -2.35 14.10 -0.85
CA MET A 592 -1.66 15.36 -1.09
C MET A 592 -1.76 15.79 -2.56
N ALA A 593 -1.65 14.86 -3.52
CA ALA A 593 -1.79 15.17 -4.94
C ALA A 593 -3.21 15.65 -5.28
N ALA A 594 -4.24 14.98 -4.76
CA ALA A 594 -5.63 15.41 -4.92
C ALA A 594 -5.89 16.79 -4.27
N LEU A 595 -5.38 17.01 -3.05
CA LEU A 595 -5.53 18.28 -2.34
C LEU A 595 -4.80 19.43 -3.06
N ASN A 596 -3.57 19.21 -3.53
CA ASN A 596 -2.83 20.20 -4.30
C ASN A 596 -3.57 20.60 -5.57
N GLN A 597 -4.19 19.63 -6.26
CA GLN A 597 -5.03 19.90 -7.43
C GLN A 597 -6.24 20.76 -7.08
N LEU A 598 -6.95 20.44 -5.99
CA LEU A 598 -8.09 21.24 -5.50
C LEU A 598 -7.69 22.66 -5.13
N LEU A 599 -6.49 22.85 -4.58
CA LEU A 599 -5.99 24.16 -4.17
C LEU A 599 -5.35 24.96 -5.32
N GLY A 600 -5.25 24.39 -6.53
CA GLY A 600 -4.54 25.01 -7.66
C GLY A 600 -3.05 25.23 -7.38
N ARG A 601 -2.45 24.43 -6.48
CA ARG A 601 -1.05 24.56 -6.05
C ARG A 601 -0.18 23.48 -6.69
N THR A 602 1.04 23.86 -7.07
CA THR A 602 2.09 22.89 -7.37
C THR A 602 2.74 22.44 -6.06
N SER A 603 3.00 21.13 -5.93
CA SER A 603 3.69 20.55 -4.78
C SER A 603 5.10 21.14 -4.61
N ASP A 604 5.45 21.59 -3.41
CA ASP A 604 6.79 22.08 -3.05
C ASP A 604 7.80 20.95 -2.80
N LEU A 605 7.31 19.70 -2.67
CA LEU A 605 8.16 18.54 -2.49
C LEU A 605 8.79 18.15 -3.83
N LYS A 606 10.07 17.77 -3.82
CA LYS A 606 10.70 17.12 -4.98
C LYS A 606 9.95 15.84 -5.28
N GLU A 607 9.14 15.86 -6.33
CA GLU A 607 8.35 14.72 -6.74
C GLU A 607 9.10 13.87 -7.75
N ASP A 608 9.31 12.59 -7.42
CA ASP A 608 9.73 11.60 -8.39
C ASP A 608 8.55 11.24 -9.31
N ASP A 609 8.87 10.97 -10.58
CA ASP A 609 7.98 10.34 -11.55
C ASP A 609 7.54 8.98 -11.00
N PHE A 610 6.27 8.88 -10.58
CA PHE A 610 5.74 7.68 -9.96
C PHE A 610 5.05 6.81 -11.02
N VAL A 611 5.74 5.77 -11.48
CA VAL A 611 5.22 4.82 -12.47
C VAL A 611 5.50 3.40 -11.96
N PRO A 612 4.58 2.80 -11.18
CA PRO A 612 4.79 1.46 -10.61
C PRO A 612 4.74 0.37 -11.68
N ASP A 613 5.26 -0.83 -11.41
CA ASP A 613 5.20 -1.92 -12.41
C ASP A 613 3.80 -2.52 -12.57
N SER A 614 3.01 -2.55 -11.48
CA SER A 614 1.62 -3.01 -11.43
C SER A 614 0.75 -1.98 -10.69
N LEU A 615 -0.57 -1.99 -10.96
CA LEU A 615 -1.59 -1.17 -10.28
C LEU A 615 -2.61 -2.04 -9.51
N GLU A 616 -2.25 -3.28 -9.18
CA GLU A 616 -3.08 -4.18 -8.37
C GLU A 616 -3.43 -3.60 -6.99
N GLN A 617 -2.49 -2.84 -6.40
CA GLN A 617 -2.68 -2.20 -5.11
C GLN A 617 -3.38 -0.85 -5.29
N VAL A 618 -4.41 -0.59 -4.48
CA VAL A 618 -5.24 0.62 -4.58
C VAL A 618 -4.39 1.90 -4.38
N GLU A 619 -3.38 1.84 -3.53
CA GLU A 619 -2.47 2.95 -3.25
C GLU A 619 -1.57 3.28 -4.46
N ASP A 620 -1.22 2.27 -5.26
CA ASP A 620 -0.45 2.45 -6.49
C ASP A 620 -1.28 3.11 -7.58
N LEU A 621 -2.52 2.63 -7.77
CA LEU A 621 -3.48 3.23 -8.69
C LEU A 621 -3.76 4.69 -8.36
N THR A 622 -4.22 4.97 -7.15
CA THR A 622 -4.70 6.31 -6.79
C THR A 622 -3.59 7.34 -6.85
N LEU A 623 -2.37 6.98 -6.39
CA LEU A 623 -1.22 7.87 -6.48
C LEU A 623 -0.83 8.13 -7.94
N PHE A 624 -0.79 7.09 -8.78
CA PHE A 624 -0.51 7.24 -10.21
C PHE A 624 -1.55 8.13 -10.89
N TYR A 625 -2.84 7.90 -10.61
CA TYR A 625 -3.96 8.59 -11.22
C TYR A 625 -3.99 10.08 -10.83
N ASN A 626 -3.99 10.39 -9.52
CA ASN A 626 -4.02 11.77 -9.04
C ASN A 626 -2.80 12.58 -9.52
N LYS A 627 -1.61 11.95 -9.52
CA LYS A 627 -0.40 12.59 -10.07
C LYS A 627 -0.52 12.86 -11.56
N THR A 628 -1.03 11.90 -12.32
CA THR A 628 -1.21 12.08 -13.76
C THR A 628 -2.13 13.26 -14.02
N ILE A 629 -3.30 13.33 -13.38
CA ILE A 629 -4.24 14.46 -13.49
C ILE A 629 -3.53 15.80 -13.26
N SER A 630 -2.73 15.91 -12.19
CA SER A 630 -2.03 17.17 -11.86
C SER A 630 -1.01 17.64 -12.90
N SER A 631 -0.61 16.76 -13.82
CA SER A 631 0.40 17.02 -14.85
C SER A 631 -0.17 17.09 -16.26
N VAL A 632 -1.41 16.63 -16.49
CA VAL A 632 -2.02 16.49 -17.82
C VAL A 632 -1.98 17.79 -18.63
N ASN A 633 -2.28 18.93 -17.99
CA ASN A 633 -2.28 20.24 -18.67
C ASN A 633 -0.88 20.73 -19.10
N LYS A 634 0.19 20.05 -18.69
CA LYS A 634 1.56 20.37 -19.13
C LYS A 634 1.89 19.77 -20.51
N GLY A 635 1.01 18.92 -21.06
CA GLY A 635 1.18 18.31 -22.39
C GLY A 635 2.29 17.25 -22.44
N ASP A 636 2.49 16.51 -21.35
CA ASP A 636 3.50 15.43 -21.30
C ASP A 636 2.92 14.10 -21.82
N THR A 637 3.64 13.47 -22.75
CA THR A 637 3.27 12.19 -23.38
C THR A 637 3.96 10.98 -22.77
N ALA A 638 4.92 11.18 -21.88
CA ALA A 638 5.69 10.11 -21.25
C ALA A 638 4.77 9.08 -20.57
N LEU A 639 3.59 9.51 -20.10
CA LEU A 639 2.62 8.70 -19.37
C LEU A 639 1.74 7.81 -20.27
N LEU A 640 1.65 8.06 -21.58
CA LEU A 640 0.85 7.22 -22.49
C LEU A 640 1.36 5.78 -22.56
N LYS A 641 2.68 5.58 -22.56
CA LYS A 641 3.27 4.22 -22.62
C LYS A 641 2.94 3.42 -21.35
N PRO A 642 3.15 3.94 -20.12
CA PRO A 642 2.65 3.32 -18.90
C PRO A 642 1.14 3.03 -18.91
N ILE A 643 0.30 4.00 -19.28
CA ILE A 643 -1.17 3.82 -19.30
C ILE A 643 -1.57 2.66 -20.22
N ASN A 644 -1.00 2.58 -21.43
CA ASN A 644 -1.28 1.48 -22.36
C ASN A 644 -0.80 0.13 -21.82
N ARG A 645 0.32 0.08 -21.08
CA ARG A 645 0.79 -1.14 -20.40
C ARG A 645 -0.22 -1.59 -19.35
N TYR A 646 -0.75 -0.68 -18.53
CA TYR A 646 -1.73 -1.03 -17.50
C TYR A 646 -3.07 -1.48 -18.08
N LEU A 647 -3.55 -0.82 -19.14
CA LEU A 647 -4.77 -1.19 -19.87
C LEU A 647 -4.67 -2.58 -20.53
N ALA A 648 -3.46 -3.06 -20.83
CA ALA A 648 -3.24 -4.38 -21.40
C ALA A 648 -3.23 -5.52 -20.35
N SER A 649 -3.13 -5.21 -19.05
CA SER A 649 -3.16 -6.22 -17.98
C SER A 649 -4.60 -6.54 -17.57
N GLN A 650 -4.93 -7.83 -17.49
CA GLN A 650 -6.23 -8.29 -16.99
C GLN A 650 -6.43 -8.00 -15.50
N GLU A 651 -5.34 -7.83 -14.74
CA GLU A 651 -5.39 -7.58 -13.29
C GLU A 651 -5.96 -6.20 -12.97
N ASN A 652 -5.84 -5.24 -13.90
CA ASN A 652 -6.34 -3.87 -13.73
C ASN A 652 -7.80 -3.69 -14.19
N ARG A 653 -8.55 -4.77 -14.37
CA ARG A 653 -9.91 -4.73 -14.92
C ARG A 653 -10.85 -3.83 -14.12
N LEU A 654 -10.69 -3.79 -12.79
CA LEU A 654 -11.48 -2.93 -11.90
C LEU A 654 -11.26 -1.43 -12.13
N PHE A 655 -10.14 -1.05 -12.76
CA PHE A 655 -9.72 0.35 -12.95
C PHE A 655 -9.65 0.76 -14.42
N MET A 656 -10.17 -0.09 -15.33
CA MET A 656 -10.11 0.16 -16.77
C MET A 656 -10.81 1.46 -17.16
N GLU A 657 -11.96 1.75 -16.55
CA GLU A 657 -12.75 2.94 -16.85
C GLU A 657 -11.94 4.21 -16.56
N ASP A 658 -11.34 4.30 -15.37
CA ASP A 658 -10.57 5.46 -14.94
C ASP A 658 -9.27 5.61 -15.76
N LEU A 659 -8.60 4.49 -16.09
CA LEU A 659 -7.41 4.51 -16.96
C LEU A 659 -7.72 4.94 -18.40
N LEU A 660 -8.89 4.57 -18.94
CA LEU A 660 -9.33 5.01 -20.27
C LEU A 660 -9.65 6.51 -20.27
N TYR A 661 -10.31 7.01 -19.24
CA TYR A 661 -10.58 8.43 -19.12
C TYR A 661 -9.27 9.23 -18.98
N LEU A 662 -8.35 8.75 -18.14
CA LEU A 662 -7.02 9.34 -17.97
C LEU A 662 -6.22 9.37 -19.29
N LYS A 663 -6.29 8.29 -20.08
CA LYS A 663 -5.71 8.24 -21.43
C LYS A 663 -6.32 9.30 -22.35
N GLY A 664 -7.64 9.47 -22.30
CA GLY A 664 -8.36 10.50 -23.05
C GLY A 664 -7.87 11.90 -22.70
N LEU A 665 -7.77 12.21 -21.40
CA LEU A 665 -7.25 13.48 -20.90
C LEU A 665 -5.82 13.74 -21.40
N VAL A 666 -4.91 12.77 -21.28
CA VAL A 666 -3.53 12.93 -21.77
C VAL A 666 -3.50 13.16 -23.29
N HIS A 667 -4.33 12.46 -24.07
CA HIS A 667 -4.43 12.70 -25.51
C HIS A 667 -4.94 14.11 -25.85
N HIS A 668 -5.95 14.62 -25.15
CA HIS A 668 -6.53 15.95 -25.42
C HIS A 668 -5.48 17.05 -25.23
N TYR A 669 -4.84 17.06 -24.07
CA TYR A 669 -3.89 18.11 -23.72
C TYR A 669 -2.51 17.97 -24.41
N ASP A 670 -2.18 16.79 -24.95
CA ASP A 670 -1.04 16.61 -25.89
C ASP A 670 -1.34 17.18 -27.30
N GLY A 671 -2.58 17.56 -27.60
CA GLY A 671 -2.96 17.99 -28.94
C GLY A 671 -3.21 16.83 -29.90
N ARG A 672 -3.80 15.74 -29.39
CA ARG A 672 -4.35 14.62 -30.17
C ARG A 672 -5.86 14.53 -30.00
N PRO A 673 -6.62 15.54 -30.43
CA PRO A 673 -8.06 15.63 -30.21
C PRO A 673 -8.84 14.45 -30.81
N LYS A 674 -8.38 13.90 -31.94
CA LYS A 674 -9.01 12.75 -32.60
C LYS A 674 -8.98 11.50 -31.71
N GLU A 675 -7.80 11.15 -31.23
CA GLU A 675 -7.58 10.01 -30.35
C GLU A 675 -8.26 10.23 -28.99
N ALA A 676 -8.17 11.43 -28.43
CA ALA A 676 -8.82 11.78 -27.16
C ALA A 676 -10.32 11.56 -27.21
N ARG A 677 -10.99 12.18 -28.20
CA ARG A 677 -12.43 12.05 -28.39
C ARG A 677 -12.82 10.61 -28.64
N SER A 678 -12.12 9.89 -29.52
CA SER A 678 -12.44 8.49 -29.82
C SER A 678 -12.38 7.60 -28.56
N VAL A 679 -11.38 7.80 -27.70
CA VAL A 679 -11.26 7.04 -26.45
C VAL A 679 -12.42 7.36 -25.50
N VAL A 680 -12.70 8.64 -25.26
CA VAL A 680 -13.73 9.06 -24.28
C VAL A 680 -15.14 8.86 -24.79
N GLU A 681 -15.40 8.97 -26.09
CA GLU A 681 -16.71 8.70 -26.69
C GLU A 681 -17.05 7.21 -26.63
N ASN A 682 -16.10 6.33 -26.94
CA ASN A 682 -16.27 4.89 -26.74
C ASN A 682 -16.46 4.54 -25.26
N LEU A 683 -15.75 5.23 -24.36
CA LEU A 683 -15.93 5.08 -22.92
C LEU A 683 -17.34 5.50 -22.49
N ALA A 684 -17.83 6.65 -22.96
CA ALA A 684 -19.16 7.16 -22.68
C ALA A 684 -20.26 6.22 -23.19
N LEU A 685 -20.06 5.60 -24.35
CA LEU A 685 -20.99 4.61 -24.92
C LEU A 685 -21.01 3.29 -24.14
N ALA A 686 -19.86 2.85 -23.62
CA ALA A 686 -19.74 1.62 -22.85
C ALA A 686 -20.11 1.78 -21.36
N ALA A 687 -20.02 3.01 -20.83
CA ALA A 687 -20.33 3.32 -19.45
C ALA A 687 -21.84 3.22 -19.17
N GLY A 688 -22.19 2.69 -18.00
CA GLY A 688 -23.57 2.68 -17.48
C GLY A 688 -23.92 4.04 -16.89
N GLU A 689 -23.90 4.14 -15.56
CA GLU A 689 -24.32 5.35 -14.83
C GLU A 689 -23.42 6.57 -15.08
N ARG A 690 -22.12 6.37 -15.32
CA ARG A 690 -21.15 7.46 -15.56
C ARG A 690 -21.12 7.98 -16.99
N SER A 691 -22.00 7.49 -17.88
CA SER A 691 -22.04 7.91 -19.29
C SER A 691 -22.22 9.44 -19.44
N GLY A 692 -23.12 10.04 -18.66
CA GLY A 692 -23.37 11.49 -18.70
C GLY A 692 -22.16 12.34 -18.29
N TYR A 693 -21.34 11.83 -17.36
CA TYR A 693 -20.11 12.48 -16.92
C TYR A 693 -19.08 12.61 -18.07
N TYR A 694 -18.88 11.55 -18.85
CA TYR A 694 -17.95 11.56 -19.98
C TYR A 694 -18.45 12.42 -21.15
N TYR A 695 -19.75 12.42 -21.42
CA TYR A 695 -20.32 13.33 -22.42
C TYR A 695 -20.18 14.80 -22.01
N ASN A 696 -20.30 15.12 -20.72
CA ASN A 696 -20.04 16.47 -20.23
C ASN A 696 -18.57 16.88 -20.47
N ALA A 697 -17.62 15.98 -20.21
CA ALA A 697 -16.21 16.23 -20.50
C ALA A 697 -15.94 16.49 -22.00
N LEU A 698 -16.55 15.68 -22.88
CA LEU A 698 -16.50 15.90 -24.34
C LEU A 698 -17.11 17.25 -24.74
N GLY A 699 -18.24 17.63 -24.13
CA GLY A 699 -18.88 18.93 -24.33
C GLY A 699 -17.95 20.09 -23.99
N HIS A 700 -17.27 20.03 -22.84
CA HIS A 700 -16.26 21.02 -22.45
C HIS A 700 -15.12 21.10 -23.45
N TRP A 701 -14.58 19.96 -23.92
CA TRP A 701 -13.51 19.95 -24.93
C TRP A 701 -13.97 20.60 -26.25
N MET A 702 -15.17 20.28 -26.73
CA MET A 702 -15.70 20.90 -27.96
C MET A 702 -15.92 22.40 -27.78
N MET A 703 -16.38 22.83 -26.61
CA MET A 703 -16.58 24.25 -26.29
C MET A 703 -15.26 25.01 -26.21
N GLU A 704 -14.24 24.38 -25.64
CA GLU A 704 -12.88 24.91 -25.57
C GLU A 704 -12.28 25.08 -26.98
N GLU A 705 -12.53 24.12 -27.87
CA GLU A 705 -12.10 24.11 -29.29
C GLU A 705 -13.00 24.91 -30.23
N GLU A 706 -13.92 25.73 -29.69
CA GLU A 706 -14.85 26.60 -30.43
C GLU A 706 -15.80 25.85 -31.38
N ASN A 707 -15.95 24.53 -31.22
CA ASN A 707 -16.92 23.70 -31.94
C ASN A 707 -18.24 23.67 -31.18
N TYR A 708 -18.93 24.82 -31.15
CA TYR A 708 -20.10 25.03 -30.30
C TYR A 708 -21.29 24.13 -30.64
N GLY A 709 -21.49 23.79 -31.92
CA GLY A 709 -22.54 22.83 -32.31
C GLY A 709 -22.31 21.43 -31.74
N ALA A 710 -21.07 20.92 -31.80
CA ALA A 710 -20.75 19.63 -31.19
C ALA A 710 -20.78 19.69 -29.66
N ALA A 711 -20.36 20.82 -29.07
CA ALA A 711 -20.47 21.05 -27.63
C ALA A 711 -21.94 20.98 -27.16
N ALA A 712 -22.85 21.65 -27.85
CA ALA A 712 -24.27 21.62 -27.55
C ALA A 712 -24.82 20.19 -27.62
N HIS A 713 -24.46 19.42 -28.66
CA HIS A 713 -24.85 18.02 -28.78
C HIS A 713 -24.37 17.18 -27.59
N TYR A 714 -23.10 17.27 -27.20
CA TYR A 714 -22.58 16.48 -26.09
C TYR A 714 -23.13 16.89 -24.73
N PHE A 715 -23.33 18.19 -24.49
CA PHE A 715 -24.00 18.62 -23.27
C PHE A 715 -25.46 18.15 -23.22
N LYS A 716 -26.14 18.08 -24.37
CA LYS A 716 -27.46 17.46 -24.45
C LYS A 716 -27.42 15.96 -24.12
N GLU A 717 -26.49 15.20 -24.70
CA GLU A 717 -26.33 13.77 -24.38
C GLU A 717 -26.04 13.54 -22.88
N ALA A 718 -25.26 14.43 -22.26
CA ALA A 718 -24.99 14.41 -20.82
C ALA A 718 -26.25 14.74 -20.01
N LYS A 719 -26.98 15.78 -20.41
CA LYS A 719 -28.26 16.22 -19.82
C LYS A 719 -29.31 15.10 -19.85
N ASP A 720 -29.50 14.48 -21.01
CA ASP A 720 -30.48 13.43 -21.25
C ASP A 720 -30.17 12.14 -20.45
N ARG A 721 -28.92 12.00 -19.98
CA ARG A 721 -28.45 10.93 -19.07
C ARG A 721 -28.43 11.33 -17.59
N GLY A 722 -29.03 12.48 -17.25
CA GLY A 722 -29.19 12.93 -15.87
C GLY A 722 -28.00 13.68 -15.28
N TYR A 723 -27.01 14.11 -16.07
CA TYR A 723 -25.89 14.90 -15.55
C TYR A 723 -26.27 16.37 -15.40
N THR A 724 -26.60 16.80 -14.17
CA THR A 724 -27.20 18.11 -13.88
C THR A 724 -26.32 19.31 -14.26
N GLN A 725 -24.99 19.19 -14.13
CA GLN A 725 -24.07 20.29 -14.49
C GLN A 725 -24.07 20.62 -15.98
N ALA A 726 -24.54 19.71 -16.85
CA ALA A 726 -24.58 19.93 -18.30
C ALA A 726 -25.73 20.84 -18.75
N PHE A 727 -26.77 21.05 -17.93
CA PHE A 727 -27.95 21.85 -18.32
C PHE A 727 -27.57 23.28 -18.71
N LEU A 728 -26.82 23.96 -17.83
CA LEU A 728 -26.40 25.34 -18.07
C LEU A 728 -25.38 25.39 -19.23
N SER A 729 -24.40 24.49 -19.24
CA SER A 729 -23.39 24.39 -20.32
C SER A 729 -24.01 24.16 -21.70
N HIS A 730 -25.09 23.38 -21.79
CA HIS A 730 -25.86 23.18 -23.02
C HIS A 730 -26.43 24.48 -23.57
N ALA A 731 -27.06 25.29 -22.71
CA ALA A 731 -27.61 26.59 -23.11
C ALA A 731 -26.51 27.55 -23.59
N TYR A 732 -25.39 27.62 -22.87
CA TYR A 732 -24.24 28.44 -23.26
C TYR A 732 -23.67 28.01 -24.62
N ALA A 733 -23.56 26.70 -24.87
CA ALA A 733 -23.08 26.19 -26.15
C ALA A 733 -24.03 26.54 -27.31
N LEU A 734 -25.35 26.47 -27.11
CA LEU A 734 -26.35 26.89 -28.10
C LEU A 734 -26.28 28.40 -28.40
N ALA A 735 -26.13 29.23 -27.37
CA ALA A 735 -25.98 30.67 -27.52
C ALA A 735 -24.71 31.04 -28.32
N LEU A 736 -23.59 30.37 -28.02
CA LEU A 736 -22.33 30.54 -28.78
C LEU A 736 -22.40 29.99 -30.20
N ASN A 737 -23.26 29.00 -30.45
CA ASN A 737 -23.55 28.47 -31.79
C ASN A 737 -24.59 29.31 -32.55
N HIS A 738 -24.99 30.48 -32.02
CA HIS A 738 -25.96 31.39 -32.62
C HIS A 738 -27.37 30.79 -32.82
N GLN A 739 -27.75 29.84 -31.96
CA GLN A 739 -29.08 29.23 -31.92
C GLN A 739 -29.88 29.79 -30.74
N SER A 740 -30.10 31.10 -30.71
CA SER A 740 -30.66 31.81 -29.54
C SER A 740 -32.05 31.30 -29.11
N ASP A 741 -32.90 30.90 -30.06
CA ASP A 741 -34.23 30.34 -29.75
C ASP A 741 -34.13 29.00 -29.00
N GLU A 742 -33.23 28.12 -29.44
CA GLU A 742 -32.96 26.84 -28.77
C GLU A 742 -32.26 27.06 -27.42
N ALA A 743 -31.37 28.07 -27.34
CA ALA A 743 -30.68 28.44 -26.11
C ALA A 743 -31.68 28.91 -25.04
N MET A 744 -32.68 29.73 -25.38
CA MET A 744 -33.73 30.16 -24.45
C MET A 744 -34.54 28.97 -23.91
N VAL A 745 -34.88 28.00 -24.76
CA VAL A 745 -35.55 26.76 -24.30
C VAL A 745 -34.64 25.99 -23.35
N ALA A 746 -33.36 25.85 -23.67
CA ALA A 746 -32.40 25.15 -22.81
C ALA A 746 -32.16 25.87 -21.48
N LEU A 747 -32.27 27.20 -21.40
CA LEU A 747 -32.18 27.96 -20.15
C LEU A 747 -33.36 27.68 -19.22
N ARG A 748 -34.57 27.59 -19.79
CA ARG A 748 -35.78 27.20 -19.02
C ARG A 748 -35.67 25.79 -18.46
N ASP A 749 -35.02 24.88 -19.18
CA ASP A 749 -34.75 23.51 -18.70
C ASP A 749 -33.86 23.50 -17.44
N VAL A 750 -33.02 24.51 -17.19
CA VAL A 750 -32.14 24.56 -16.00
C VAL A 750 -32.96 24.54 -14.70
N ALA A 751 -34.22 25.00 -14.73
CA ALA A 751 -35.14 24.91 -13.60
C ALA A 751 -35.35 23.47 -13.10
N PHE A 752 -35.17 22.45 -13.95
CA PHE A 752 -35.28 21.05 -13.55
C PHE A 752 -34.13 20.55 -12.66
N THR A 753 -33.04 21.33 -12.52
CA THR A 753 -31.89 20.95 -11.69
C THR A 753 -32.09 21.23 -10.20
N GLU A 754 -33.05 22.07 -9.83
CA GLU A 754 -33.30 22.58 -8.48
C GLU A 754 -32.08 23.28 -7.83
N LEU A 755 -31.02 23.56 -8.59
CA LEU A 755 -29.82 24.23 -8.11
C LEU A 755 -30.00 25.75 -8.21
N GLU A 756 -30.35 26.39 -7.10
CA GLU A 756 -30.71 27.83 -7.04
C GLU A 756 -29.69 28.73 -7.76
N SER A 757 -28.39 28.51 -7.54
CA SER A 757 -27.33 29.28 -8.19
C SER A 757 -27.30 29.15 -9.71
N ALA A 758 -27.52 27.95 -10.25
CA ALA A 758 -27.59 27.74 -11.71
C ALA A 758 -28.87 28.31 -12.30
N VAL A 759 -30.00 28.22 -11.58
CA VAL A 759 -31.29 28.78 -12.01
C VAL A 759 -31.22 30.30 -12.10
N THR A 760 -30.62 30.98 -11.12
CA THR A 760 -30.44 32.44 -11.17
C THR A 760 -29.59 32.87 -12.36
N VAL A 761 -28.49 32.16 -12.64
CA VAL A 761 -27.63 32.44 -13.80
C VAL A 761 -28.39 32.20 -15.11
N ALA A 762 -29.18 31.14 -15.19
CA ALA A 762 -29.97 30.82 -16.37
C ALA A 762 -31.04 31.88 -16.67
N GLN A 763 -31.79 32.32 -15.65
CA GLN A 763 -32.81 33.37 -15.77
C GLN A 763 -32.22 34.71 -16.21
N SER A 764 -31.06 35.08 -15.65
CA SER A 764 -30.35 36.30 -16.05
C SER A 764 -29.94 36.24 -17.53
N LEU A 765 -29.39 35.12 -18.00
CA LEU A 765 -29.02 34.99 -19.40
C LEU A 765 -30.24 34.93 -20.33
N GLU A 766 -31.34 34.31 -19.88
CA GLU A 766 -32.61 34.27 -20.64
C GLU A 766 -33.16 35.68 -20.85
N GLU A 767 -33.20 36.49 -19.79
CA GLU A 767 -33.64 37.90 -19.88
C GLU A 767 -32.77 38.69 -20.86
N VAL A 768 -31.46 38.47 -20.89
CA VAL A 768 -30.56 39.14 -21.85
C VAL A 768 -30.88 38.73 -23.29
N LEU A 769 -31.10 37.44 -23.55
CA LEU A 769 -31.36 36.94 -24.90
C LEU A 769 -32.75 37.33 -25.44
N GLU A 770 -33.75 37.53 -24.57
CA GLU A 770 -35.10 37.93 -24.98
C GLU A 770 -35.21 39.41 -25.43
N GLN A 771 -34.24 40.26 -25.08
CA GLN A 771 -34.33 41.70 -25.30
C GLN A 771 -33.99 42.14 -26.73
N ALA A 772 -34.59 43.24 -27.17
CA ALA A 772 -34.25 43.88 -28.44
C ALA A 772 -32.90 44.60 -28.36
N PRO A 773 -32.13 44.71 -29.48
CA PRO A 773 -30.81 45.35 -29.48
C PRO A 773 -30.82 46.78 -28.93
N SER A 774 -31.88 47.56 -29.20
CA SER A 774 -32.02 48.92 -28.69
C SER A 774 -32.13 49.00 -27.17
N THR A 775 -32.76 48.02 -26.53
CA THR A 775 -32.89 47.95 -25.08
C THR A 775 -31.53 47.59 -24.46
N ILE A 776 -30.85 46.60 -25.03
CA ILE A 776 -29.50 46.20 -24.60
C ILE A 776 -28.52 47.39 -24.65
N ILE A 777 -28.51 48.14 -25.76
CA ILE A 777 -27.59 49.27 -25.94
C ILE A 777 -27.81 50.37 -24.88
N ASN A 778 -29.06 50.65 -24.54
CA ASN A 778 -29.42 51.84 -23.77
C ASN A 778 -29.51 51.60 -22.25
N SER A 779 -29.90 50.40 -21.82
CA SER A 779 -30.24 50.14 -20.40
C SER A 779 -29.58 48.90 -19.79
N ALA A 780 -28.97 48.01 -20.56
CA ALA A 780 -28.36 46.81 -19.98
C ALA A 780 -27.01 47.10 -19.30
N PRO A 781 -26.63 46.33 -18.26
CA PRO A 781 -25.27 46.27 -17.74
C PRO A 781 -24.23 45.92 -18.82
N ASP A 782 -22.98 46.26 -18.56
CA ASP A 782 -21.89 46.03 -19.51
C ASP A 782 -21.62 44.54 -19.79
N ARG A 783 -21.81 43.65 -18.80
CA ARG A 783 -21.71 42.19 -18.98
C ARG A 783 -22.75 41.70 -20.00
N ASP A 784 -24.00 42.08 -19.79
CA ASP A 784 -25.15 41.68 -20.61
C ASP A 784 -25.03 42.20 -22.04
N LYS A 785 -24.56 43.44 -22.22
CA LYS A 785 -24.23 44.00 -23.55
C LYS A 785 -23.25 43.12 -24.32
N VAL A 786 -22.20 42.65 -23.65
CA VAL A 786 -21.16 41.82 -24.29
C VAL A 786 -21.66 40.39 -24.52
N GLN A 787 -22.41 39.79 -23.59
CA GLN A 787 -23.02 38.48 -23.80
C GLN A 787 -23.99 38.50 -24.98
N TYR A 788 -24.84 39.52 -25.06
CA TYR A 788 -25.75 39.72 -26.19
C TYR A 788 -25.01 39.89 -27.52
N LEU A 789 -23.96 40.73 -27.52
CA LEU A 789 -23.12 40.95 -28.70
C LEU A 789 -22.53 39.64 -29.24
N ILE A 790 -22.01 38.79 -28.36
CA ILE A 790 -21.37 37.53 -28.74
C ILE A 790 -22.44 36.51 -29.20
N ALA A 791 -23.56 36.39 -28.49
CA ALA A 791 -24.62 35.43 -28.83
C ALA A 791 -25.28 35.73 -30.18
N TYR A 792 -25.57 37.00 -30.48
CA TYR A 792 -26.23 37.44 -31.72
C TYR A 792 -25.27 37.88 -32.83
N LEU A 793 -23.96 37.69 -32.66
CA LEU A 793 -22.93 38.29 -33.49
C LEU A 793 -23.20 38.26 -35.02
N PRO A 794 -23.48 37.12 -35.68
CA PRO A 794 -23.69 37.08 -37.13
C PRO A 794 -24.94 37.85 -37.60
N ASP A 795 -25.97 37.92 -36.76
CA ASP A 795 -27.29 38.46 -37.08
C ASP A 795 -27.40 39.97 -36.85
N LEU A 796 -26.49 40.55 -36.06
CA LEU A 796 -26.48 41.99 -35.78
C LEU A 796 -26.14 42.84 -37.01
N LEU A 797 -26.73 44.04 -37.06
CA LEU A 797 -26.36 45.06 -38.04
C LEU A 797 -25.00 45.68 -37.67
N PRO A 798 -24.17 46.09 -38.65
CA PRO A 798 -22.86 46.68 -38.36
C PRO A 798 -22.94 47.93 -37.45
N ALA A 799 -24.02 48.70 -37.57
CA ALA A 799 -24.26 49.87 -36.73
C ALA A 799 -24.56 49.49 -35.27
N ASP A 800 -25.27 48.38 -35.04
CA ASP A 800 -25.61 47.92 -33.70
C ASP A 800 -24.36 47.36 -33.00
N VAL A 801 -23.52 46.60 -33.71
CA VAL A 801 -22.21 46.14 -33.21
C VAL A 801 -21.36 47.33 -32.73
N GLU A 802 -21.23 48.38 -33.56
CA GLU A 802 -20.46 49.58 -33.21
C GLU A 802 -21.05 50.30 -31.98
N ARG A 803 -22.38 50.39 -31.89
CA ARG A 803 -23.06 51.05 -30.76
C ARG A 803 -22.93 50.27 -29.46
N ILE A 804 -23.04 48.94 -29.51
CA ILE A 804 -22.86 48.07 -28.33
C ILE A 804 -21.42 48.20 -27.83
N VAL A 805 -20.42 48.04 -28.70
CA VAL A 805 -19.00 48.13 -28.31
C VAL A 805 -18.67 49.49 -27.68
N LYS A 806 -19.23 50.59 -28.20
CA LYS A 806 -19.04 51.94 -27.64
C LYS A 806 -19.78 52.18 -26.33
N SER A 807 -20.89 51.48 -26.08
CA SER A 807 -21.68 51.67 -24.87
C SER A 807 -21.13 50.89 -23.67
N VAL A 808 -20.18 49.97 -23.87
CA VAL A 808 -19.44 49.26 -22.81
C VAL A 808 -18.36 50.18 -22.21
N GLN A 809 -18.49 50.48 -20.92
CA GLN A 809 -17.58 51.34 -20.16
C GLN A 809 -16.50 50.55 -19.41
N GLU A 810 -16.84 49.36 -18.91
CA GLU A 810 -15.92 48.52 -18.17
C GLU A 810 -14.76 48.06 -19.07
N LYS A 811 -13.54 48.33 -18.64
CA LYS A 811 -12.32 48.12 -19.44
C LYS A 811 -12.15 46.68 -19.88
N ASP A 812 -12.42 45.71 -19.02
CA ASP A 812 -12.17 44.29 -19.30
C ASP A 812 -13.19 43.73 -20.28
N LEU A 813 -14.46 44.08 -20.08
CA LEU A 813 -15.56 43.71 -20.98
C LEU A 813 -15.48 44.41 -22.33
N ARG A 814 -14.99 45.66 -22.36
CA ARG A 814 -14.76 46.38 -23.62
C ARG A 814 -13.71 45.68 -24.49
N ARG A 815 -12.67 45.08 -23.88
CA ARG A 815 -11.67 44.29 -24.61
C ARG A 815 -12.29 43.07 -25.28
N GLU A 816 -13.18 42.36 -24.59
CA GLU A 816 -13.96 41.24 -25.17
C GLU A 816 -14.83 41.71 -26.34
N ALA A 817 -15.56 42.82 -26.15
CA ALA A 817 -16.42 43.41 -27.17
C ALA A 817 -15.64 43.81 -28.44
N LEU A 818 -14.45 44.39 -28.27
CA LEU A 818 -13.56 44.77 -29.36
C LEU A 818 -13.06 43.56 -30.17
N VAL A 819 -12.75 42.45 -29.51
CA VAL A 819 -12.35 41.22 -30.23
C VAL A 819 -13.57 40.61 -30.93
N ALA A 820 -14.76 40.59 -30.31
CA ALA A 820 -15.99 40.15 -30.97
C ALA A 820 -16.30 40.97 -32.24
N LYS A 821 -16.08 42.29 -32.21
CA LYS A 821 -16.17 43.17 -33.39
C LYS A 821 -15.19 42.77 -34.51
N VAL A 822 -13.98 42.34 -34.16
CA VAL A 822 -13.03 41.79 -35.14
C VAL A 822 -13.59 40.50 -35.74
N ASP A 823 -14.07 39.58 -34.91
CA ASP A 823 -14.63 38.30 -35.35
C ASP A 823 -15.84 38.50 -36.28
N TYR A 824 -16.70 39.49 -36.00
CA TYR A 824 -17.82 39.89 -36.86
C TYR A 824 -17.38 40.28 -38.29
N PHE A 825 -16.42 41.20 -38.40
CA PHE A 825 -15.94 41.66 -39.71
C PHE A 825 -15.13 40.60 -40.45
N MET A 826 -14.40 39.75 -39.72
CA MET A 826 -13.69 38.60 -40.27
C MET A 826 -14.67 37.57 -40.85
N GLY A 827 -15.74 37.23 -40.14
CA GLY A 827 -16.78 36.29 -40.58
C GLY A 827 -17.49 36.75 -41.86
N ARG A 828 -17.78 38.06 -41.97
CA ARG A 828 -18.37 38.67 -43.18
C ARG A 828 -17.36 38.95 -44.31
N ARG A 829 -16.09 38.57 -44.14
CA ARG A 829 -15.00 38.78 -45.11
C ARG A 829 -14.78 40.26 -45.47
N GLN A 830 -15.11 41.17 -44.55
CA GLN A 830 -14.93 42.62 -44.74
C GLN A 830 -13.53 43.06 -44.29
N TRP A 831 -12.51 42.64 -45.06
CA TRP A 831 -11.09 42.71 -44.66
C TRP A 831 -10.60 44.10 -44.25
N LYS A 832 -11.08 45.16 -44.90
CA LYS A 832 -10.69 46.53 -44.56
C LYS A 832 -11.18 46.91 -43.16
N LEU A 833 -12.46 46.68 -42.87
CA LEU A 833 -13.08 46.96 -41.58
C LEU A 833 -12.51 46.06 -40.48
N ALA A 834 -12.23 44.78 -40.80
CA ALA A 834 -11.54 43.87 -39.89
C ALA A 834 -10.15 44.39 -39.49
N ASN A 835 -9.36 44.92 -40.44
CA ASN A 835 -8.05 45.50 -40.15
C ASN A 835 -8.14 46.76 -39.27
N GLU A 836 -9.15 47.60 -39.48
CA GLU A 836 -9.41 48.79 -38.66
C GLU A 836 -9.79 48.37 -37.23
N ALA A 837 -10.71 47.40 -37.08
CA ALA A 837 -11.11 46.83 -35.80
C ALA A 837 -9.93 46.17 -35.06
N ILE A 838 -9.03 45.47 -35.76
CA ILE A 838 -7.84 44.86 -35.13
C ILE A 838 -6.91 45.94 -34.57
N LYS A 839 -6.69 47.04 -35.29
CA LYS A 839 -5.85 48.14 -34.79
C LYS A 839 -6.44 48.79 -33.54
N GLU A 840 -7.76 48.96 -33.53
CA GLU A 840 -8.51 49.47 -32.37
C GLU A 840 -8.37 48.52 -31.17
N ALA A 841 -8.68 47.23 -31.34
CA ALA A 841 -8.56 46.22 -30.30
C ALA A 841 -7.12 46.06 -29.79
N ALA A 842 -6.13 46.09 -30.69
CA ALA A 842 -4.73 45.90 -30.35
C ALA A 842 -4.16 46.97 -29.41
N ALA A 843 -4.74 48.19 -29.43
CA ALA A 843 -4.34 49.29 -28.56
C ALA A 843 -4.79 49.10 -27.11
N GLU A 844 -5.87 48.35 -26.88
CA GLU A 844 -6.46 48.17 -25.53
C GLU A 844 -6.08 46.83 -24.88
N LEU A 845 -5.55 45.86 -25.64
CA LEU A 845 -5.21 44.50 -25.18
C LEU A 845 -3.79 44.39 -24.57
N GLN A 846 -3.60 45.02 -23.41
CA GLN A 846 -2.43 44.85 -22.53
C GLN A 846 -2.90 44.57 -21.08
N PRO A 847 -2.27 43.66 -20.31
CA PRO A 847 -1.13 42.79 -20.66
C PRO A 847 -1.51 41.63 -21.60
N GLU A 848 -0.53 40.82 -21.99
CA GLU A 848 -0.71 39.61 -22.83
C GLU A 848 -1.58 38.55 -22.13
N GLY A 849 -2.43 37.86 -22.89
CA GLY A 849 -3.43 36.90 -22.38
C GLY A 849 -4.23 36.24 -23.50
N GLU A 850 -5.29 35.48 -23.17
CA GLU A 850 -6.10 34.72 -24.14
C GLU A 850 -6.66 35.62 -25.25
N LEU A 851 -7.24 36.78 -24.91
CA LEU A 851 -7.77 37.73 -25.90
C LEU A 851 -6.72 38.30 -26.84
N ARG A 852 -5.50 38.55 -26.34
CA ARG A 852 -4.39 39.00 -27.18
C ARG A 852 -3.98 37.92 -28.17
N SER A 853 -3.99 36.67 -27.73
CA SER A 853 -3.72 35.51 -28.58
C SER A 853 -4.79 35.33 -29.67
N ARG A 854 -6.08 35.37 -29.30
CA ARG A 854 -7.21 35.31 -30.24
C ARG A 854 -7.12 36.42 -31.30
N LEU A 855 -6.88 37.67 -30.87
CA LEU A 855 -6.67 38.79 -31.78
C LEU A 855 -5.48 38.56 -32.73
N ASN A 856 -4.34 38.08 -32.22
CA ASN A 856 -3.16 37.81 -33.03
C ASN A 856 -3.42 36.71 -34.06
N LEU A 857 -4.18 35.66 -33.72
CA LEU A 857 -4.62 34.65 -34.68
C LEU A 857 -5.48 35.27 -35.78
N GLN A 858 -6.45 36.13 -35.44
CA GLN A 858 -7.25 36.84 -36.45
C GLN A 858 -6.41 37.75 -37.34
N GLN A 859 -5.42 38.44 -36.77
CA GLN A 859 -4.47 39.24 -37.53
C GLN A 859 -3.66 38.40 -38.53
N MET A 860 -3.24 37.20 -38.13
CA MET A 860 -2.53 36.27 -39.01
C MET A 860 -3.44 35.75 -40.13
N ARG A 861 -4.69 35.38 -39.83
CA ARG A 861 -5.70 34.99 -40.84
C ARG A 861 -5.98 36.14 -41.81
N LEU A 862 -6.07 37.38 -41.33
CA LEU A 862 -6.25 38.56 -42.16
C LEU A 862 -5.08 38.76 -43.13
N TRP A 863 -3.84 38.66 -42.66
CA TRP A 863 -2.65 38.76 -43.53
C TRP A 863 -2.62 37.66 -44.60
N LEU A 864 -3.04 36.45 -44.23
CA LEU A 864 -3.15 35.34 -45.19
C LEU A 864 -4.20 35.64 -46.27
N ASN A 865 -5.41 36.04 -45.88
CA ASN A 865 -6.53 36.33 -46.80
C ASN A 865 -6.29 37.56 -47.68
N THR A 866 -5.52 38.55 -47.19
CA THR A 866 -5.17 39.77 -47.93
C THR A 866 -3.87 39.66 -48.75
N LYS A 867 -3.29 38.46 -48.87
CA LYS A 867 -2.04 38.18 -49.59
C LYS A 867 -0.80 38.91 -49.03
N ASN A 868 -0.83 39.34 -47.77
CA ASN A 868 0.28 40.00 -47.07
C ASN A 868 1.22 38.99 -46.38
N GLN A 869 1.68 37.99 -47.12
CA GLN A 869 2.38 36.82 -46.55
C GLN A 869 3.80 37.14 -46.07
N GLU A 870 4.48 38.12 -46.66
CA GLU A 870 5.80 38.56 -46.19
C GLU A 870 5.73 39.11 -44.76
N VAL A 871 4.67 39.85 -44.46
CA VAL A 871 4.41 40.39 -43.12
C VAL A 871 4.12 39.25 -42.14
N LEU A 872 3.29 38.28 -42.56
CA LEU A 872 2.99 37.09 -41.77
C LEU A 872 4.27 36.32 -41.41
N VAL A 873 5.14 36.02 -42.39
CA VAL A 873 6.41 35.33 -42.17
C VAL A 873 7.31 36.10 -41.19
N LYS A 874 7.43 37.42 -41.36
CA LYS A 874 8.32 38.27 -40.55
C LYS A 874 7.84 38.42 -39.11
N ARG A 875 6.52 38.40 -38.86
CA ARG A 875 5.94 38.74 -37.55
C ARG A 875 5.42 37.55 -36.77
N MET A 876 5.01 36.45 -37.42
CA MET A 876 4.38 35.29 -36.79
C MET A 876 5.14 34.76 -35.56
N ASP A 877 6.47 34.66 -35.64
CA ASP A 877 7.25 34.07 -34.55
C ASP A 877 7.36 34.98 -33.32
N ASN A 878 7.12 36.29 -33.49
CA ASN A 878 7.20 37.31 -32.44
C ASN A 878 5.83 37.68 -31.86
N LEU A 879 4.73 37.15 -32.40
CA LEU A 879 3.39 37.37 -31.83
C LEU A 879 3.21 36.49 -30.59
N TYR A 880 2.66 37.09 -29.52
CA TYR A 880 2.20 36.35 -28.36
C TYR A 880 1.07 35.39 -28.76
N LEU A 881 1.22 34.12 -28.43
CA LEU A 881 0.20 33.09 -28.56
C LEU A 881 0.21 32.21 -27.31
N THR A 882 -0.98 31.79 -26.87
CA THR A 882 -1.13 30.77 -25.82
C THR A 882 -0.49 29.43 -26.26
N PRO A 883 -0.15 28.52 -25.34
CA PRO A 883 0.34 27.18 -25.71
C PRO A 883 -0.56 26.44 -26.71
N LYS A 884 -1.89 26.57 -26.56
CA LYS A 884 -2.89 26.03 -27.49
C LYS A 884 -2.76 26.69 -28.87
N ASP A 885 -2.81 28.01 -28.94
CA ASP A 885 -2.83 28.75 -30.21
C ASP A 885 -1.51 28.67 -30.99
N LYS A 886 -0.40 28.34 -30.32
CA LYS A 886 0.88 28.06 -30.99
C LYS A 886 0.75 26.91 -32.00
N ARG A 887 -0.21 25.98 -31.82
CA ARG A 887 -0.48 24.88 -32.76
C ARG A 887 -0.81 25.42 -34.16
N HIS A 888 -1.53 26.54 -34.27
CA HIS A 888 -1.88 27.19 -35.55
C HIS A 888 -0.68 27.64 -36.38
N LYS A 889 0.50 27.84 -35.77
CA LYS A 889 1.74 28.13 -36.53
C LYS A 889 2.06 27.02 -37.54
N LEU A 890 1.69 25.76 -37.27
CA LEU A 890 1.84 24.64 -38.21
C LEU A 890 1.04 24.89 -39.49
N TYR A 891 -0.22 25.29 -39.34
CA TYR A 891 -1.09 25.62 -40.47
C TYR A 891 -0.57 26.82 -41.26
N PHE A 892 -0.20 27.92 -40.60
CA PHE A 892 0.31 29.09 -41.29
C PHE A 892 1.61 28.79 -42.05
N ARG A 893 2.51 27.98 -41.46
CA ARG A 893 3.72 27.51 -42.16
C ARG A 893 3.39 26.62 -43.35
N ALA A 894 2.39 25.75 -43.24
CA ALA A 894 1.90 24.93 -44.35
C ALA A 894 1.41 25.81 -45.51
N LYS A 895 0.58 26.81 -45.21
CA LYS A 895 0.08 27.78 -46.19
C LYS A 895 1.20 28.58 -46.86
N ILE A 896 2.17 29.07 -46.08
CA ILE A 896 3.32 29.81 -46.62
C ILE A 896 4.14 28.91 -47.56
N ALA A 897 4.35 27.64 -47.20
CA ALA A 897 5.06 26.68 -48.05
C ALA A 897 4.29 26.39 -49.35
N GLU A 898 2.96 26.20 -49.26
CA GLU A 898 2.06 26.03 -50.42
C GLU A 898 2.20 27.22 -51.38
N ILE A 899 2.12 28.45 -50.87
CA ILE A 899 2.16 29.64 -51.73
C ILE A 899 3.54 29.85 -52.37
N LYS A 900 4.62 29.39 -51.70
CA LYS A 900 5.98 29.43 -52.23
C LYS A 900 6.31 28.25 -53.18
N GLY A 901 5.34 27.38 -53.47
CA GLY A 901 5.54 26.19 -54.32
C GLY A 901 6.43 25.12 -53.70
N ARG A 902 6.51 25.06 -52.37
CA ARG A 902 7.30 24.06 -51.63
C ARG A 902 6.41 22.91 -51.18
N ASP A 903 5.90 22.16 -52.15
CA ASP A 903 4.77 21.27 -51.92
C ASP A 903 5.06 20.14 -50.92
N ARG A 904 6.26 19.57 -50.92
CA ARG A 904 6.64 18.55 -49.91
C ARG A 904 6.63 19.12 -48.50
N GLU A 905 7.18 20.31 -48.30
CA GLU A 905 7.16 21.00 -47.01
C GLU A 905 5.71 21.31 -46.59
N ALA A 906 4.89 21.80 -47.54
CA ALA A 906 3.47 22.06 -47.30
C ALA A 906 2.72 20.78 -46.89
N ALA A 907 2.93 19.66 -47.58
CA ALA A 907 2.32 18.37 -47.29
C ALA A 907 2.67 17.86 -45.88
N GLU A 908 3.95 17.96 -45.49
CA GLU A 908 4.42 17.56 -44.15
C GLU A 908 3.78 18.45 -43.06
N ARG A 909 3.75 19.77 -43.27
CA ARG A 909 3.16 20.73 -42.31
C ARG A 909 1.65 20.64 -42.21
N TYR A 910 0.94 20.43 -43.31
CA TYR A 910 -0.50 20.18 -43.30
C TYR A 910 -0.84 18.89 -42.55
N SER A 911 -0.06 17.83 -42.77
CA SER A 911 -0.25 16.57 -42.05
C SER A 911 0.00 16.73 -40.53
N GLN A 912 0.94 17.59 -40.13
CA GLN A 912 1.15 17.95 -38.71
C GLN A 912 0.01 18.80 -38.16
N ALA A 913 -0.46 19.81 -38.92
CA ALA A 913 -1.55 20.69 -38.51
C ALA A 913 -2.86 19.90 -38.31
N LEU A 914 -3.21 19.00 -39.23
CA LEU A 914 -4.43 18.18 -39.15
C LEU A 914 -4.47 17.27 -37.90
N LYS A 915 -3.32 16.82 -37.39
CA LYS A 915 -3.27 16.04 -36.15
C LYS A 915 -3.71 16.85 -34.93
N MET A 916 -3.43 18.15 -34.92
CA MET A 916 -3.63 19.03 -33.77
C MET A 916 -4.83 19.99 -33.90
N LEU A 917 -5.28 20.26 -35.12
CA LEU A 917 -6.25 21.31 -35.47
C LEU A 917 -7.41 20.75 -36.30
N LEU A 918 -7.83 19.52 -36.02
CA LEU A 918 -8.91 18.84 -36.76
C LEU A 918 -10.27 19.54 -36.60
N PHE A 919 -10.46 20.32 -35.53
CA PHE A 919 -11.68 21.09 -35.31
C PHE A 919 -11.70 22.45 -36.02
N ASP A 920 -10.56 22.92 -36.54
CA ASP A 920 -10.51 24.18 -37.28
C ASP A 920 -10.93 23.95 -38.73
N GLU A 921 -12.15 24.36 -39.06
CA GLU A 921 -12.76 24.14 -40.37
C GLU A 921 -11.91 24.68 -41.53
N GLN A 922 -11.23 25.82 -41.31
CA GLN A 922 -10.40 26.42 -42.34
C GLN A 922 -9.15 25.58 -42.59
N VAL A 923 -8.52 25.07 -41.53
CA VAL A 923 -7.33 24.21 -41.64
C VAL A 923 -7.66 22.95 -42.41
N VAL A 924 -8.78 22.29 -42.07
CA VAL A 924 -9.22 21.06 -42.72
C VAL A 924 -9.55 21.29 -44.19
N GLU A 925 -10.34 22.32 -44.52
CA GLU A 925 -10.70 22.64 -45.91
C GLU A 925 -9.46 22.98 -46.75
N ASP A 926 -8.55 23.80 -46.22
CA ASP A 926 -7.33 24.19 -46.92
C ASP A 926 -6.38 23.02 -47.16
N ALA A 927 -6.22 22.14 -46.16
CA ALA A 927 -5.40 20.95 -46.29
C ALA A 927 -5.99 19.98 -47.33
N ALA A 928 -7.30 19.76 -47.30
CA ALA A 928 -7.98 18.93 -48.29
C ALA A 928 -7.84 19.51 -49.71
N ALA A 929 -8.03 20.82 -49.87
CA ALA A 929 -7.86 21.49 -51.15
C ALA A 929 -6.41 21.40 -51.67
N PHE A 930 -5.43 21.50 -50.79
CA PHE A 930 -4.01 21.27 -51.13
C PHE A 930 -3.77 19.82 -51.59
N PHE A 931 -4.20 18.82 -50.82
CA PHE A 931 -3.98 17.41 -51.16
C PHE A 931 -4.73 16.96 -52.41
N SER A 932 -5.89 17.54 -52.70
CA SER A 932 -6.64 17.29 -53.93
C SER A 932 -5.84 17.73 -55.18
N ARG A 933 -5.04 18.80 -55.07
CA ARG A 933 -4.12 19.26 -56.14
C ARG A 933 -2.77 18.54 -56.15
N TYR A 934 -2.20 18.30 -54.97
CA TYR A 934 -0.85 17.74 -54.82
C TYR A 934 -0.80 16.29 -55.27
N ASN A 935 -1.76 15.46 -54.82
CA ASN A 935 -1.87 14.04 -55.15
C ASN A 935 -3.30 13.71 -55.63
N PRO A 936 -3.69 14.13 -56.84
CA PRO A 936 -5.06 13.95 -57.34
C PRO A 936 -5.45 12.48 -57.55
N GLY A 937 -4.53 11.53 -57.55
CA GLY A 937 -4.85 10.09 -57.61
C GLY A 937 -5.12 9.43 -56.25
N GLU A 938 -4.82 10.10 -55.14
CA GLU A 938 -4.99 9.55 -53.79
C GLU A 938 -6.31 10.01 -53.16
N MET A 939 -6.90 9.18 -52.30
CA MET A 939 -8.12 9.50 -51.55
C MET A 939 -7.88 10.46 -50.37
N LYS A 940 -6.65 10.95 -50.19
CA LYS A 940 -6.25 11.71 -49.01
C LYS A 940 -7.11 12.96 -48.76
N ALA A 941 -7.48 13.71 -49.80
CA ALA A 941 -8.35 14.87 -49.64
C ALA A 941 -9.77 14.49 -49.19
N TYR A 942 -10.29 13.39 -49.74
CA TYR A 942 -11.56 12.80 -49.31
C TYR A 942 -11.49 12.34 -47.85
N ASP A 943 -10.44 11.61 -47.46
CA ASP A 943 -10.25 11.11 -46.09
C ASP A 943 -10.14 12.25 -45.07
N ILE A 944 -9.44 13.34 -45.42
CA ILE A 944 -9.35 14.55 -44.59
C ILE A 944 -10.72 15.18 -44.38
N LEU A 945 -11.54 15.28 -45.43
CA LEU A 945 -12.88 15.85 -45.33
C LEU A 945 -13.86 14.92 -44.64
N LEU A 946 -13.72 13.61 -44.81
CA LEU A 946 -14.48 12.59 -44.07
C LEU A 946 -14.20 12.67 -42.58
N ASP A 947 -12.92 12.73 -42.19
CA ASP A 947 -12.52 13.02 -40.82
C ASP A 947 -13.10 14.37 -40.37
N GLY A 948 -13.01 15.40 -41.22
CA GLY A 948 -13.55 16.73 -40.97
C GLY A 948 -15.03 16.73 -40.58
N ILE A 949 -15.89 16.07 -41.36
CA ILE A 949 -17.33 15.99 -41.07
C ILE A 949 -17.68 15.01 -39.95
N THR A 950 -16.83 14.00 -39.70
CA THR A 950 -17.02 13.05 -38.58
C THR A 950 -16.77 13.74 -37.24
N TYR A 951 -15.70 14.54 -37.18
CA TYR A 951 -15.31 15.24 -35.95
C TYR A 951 -15.93 16.65 -35.83
N ASN A 952 -16.45 17.21 -36.91
CA ASN A 952 -17.25 18.45 -36.91
C ASN A 952 -18.60 18.25 -37.62
N PRO A 953 -19.51 17.44 -37.04
CA PRO A 953 -20.76 17.04 -37.70
C PRO A 953 -21.75 18.20 -37.93
N TYR A 954 -21.51 19.36 -37.34
CA TYR A 954 -22.34 20.56 -37.52
C TYR A 954 -21.71 21.62 -38.44
N SER A 955 -20.56 21.31 -39.08
CA SER A 955 -19.88 22.25 -39.96
C SER A 955 -20.46 22.26 -41.38
N ALA A 956 -21.35 23.21 -41.67
CA ALA A 956 -21.87 23.38 -43.02
C ALA A 956 -20.75 23.65 -44.05
N ARG A 957 -19.67 24.30 -43.62
CA ARG A 957 -18.49 24.57 -44.45
C ARG A 957 -17.80 23.29 -44.90
N LEU A 958 -17.51 22.37 -43.97
CA LEU A 958 -16.84 21.12 -44.29
C LEU A 958 -17.75 20.17 -45.08
N TYR A 959 -19.04 20.12 -44.78
CA TYR A 959 -19.98 19.34 -45.58
C TYR A 959 -20.09 19.81 -47.03
N LYS A 960 -20.03 21.13 -47.29
CA LYS A 960 -19.96 21.66 -48.67
C LYS A 960 -18.70 21.17 -49.38
N ALA A 961 -17.54 21.22 -48.73
CA ALA A 961 -16.28 20.76 -49.30
C ALA A 961 -16.30 19.24 -49.54
N TYR A 962 -16.78 18.46 -48.56
CA TYR A 962 -16.92 17.00 -48.65
C TYR A 962 -17.86 16.55 -49.76
N ALA A 963 -19.00 17.23 -49.93
CA ALA A 963 -19.96 16.93 -50.99
C ALA A 963 -19.33 17.11 -52.39
N LEU A 964 -18.61 18.21 -52.61
CA LEU A 964 -17.95 18.48 -53.88
C LEU A 964 -16.74 17.57 -54.14
N GLU A 965 -15.94 17.27 -53.12
CA GLU A 965 -14.82 16.33 -53.28
C GLU A 965 -15.32 14.90 -53.51
N SER A 966 -16.40 14.46 -52.85
CA SER A 966 -17.02 13.16 -53.10
C SER A 966 -17.48 13.04 -54.57
N LEU A 967 -18.08 14.09 -55.14
CA LEU A 967 -18.39 14.13 -56.58
C LEU A 967 -17.13 14.05 -57.44
N ASN A 968 -16.06 14.77 -57.10
CA ASN A 968 -14.79 14.73 -57.83
C ASN A 968 -14.17 13.32 -57.85
N ARG A 969 -14.44 12.50 -56.83
CA ARG A 969 -13.97 11.11 -56.70
C ARG A 969 -14.93 10.08 -57.29
N GLY A 970 -16.06 10.49 -57.87
CA GLY A 970 -17.08 9.58 -58.37
C GLY A 970 -17.91 8.91 -57.26
N LEU A 971 -17.81 9.38 -56.02
CA LEU A 971 -18.50 8.86 -54.85
C LEU A 971 -19.89 9.51 -54.69
N ILE A 972 -20.74 9.33 -55.70
CA ILE A 972 -22.03 10.04 -55.83
C ILE A 972 -22.95 9.79 -54.62
N SER A 973 -23.06 8.54 -54.15
CA SER A 973 -23.92 8.21 -53.00
C SER A 973 -23.51 8.95 -51.72
N TYR A 974 -22.21 9.14 -51.50
CA TYR A 974 -21.70 9.87 -50.34
C TYR A 974 -21.90 11.39 -50.49
N ALA A 975 -21.79 11.89 -51.71
CA ALA A 975 -22.09 13.27 -52.04
C ALA A 975 -23.57 13.62 -51.81
N ASP A 976 -24.48 12.74 -52.21
CA ASP A 976 -25.93 12.90 -52.01
C ASP A 976 -26.30 12.84 -50.51
N GLN A 977 -25.66 11.96 -49.73
CA GLN A 977 -25.82 11.93 -48.27
C GLN A 977 -25.36 13.26 -47.63
N ALA A 978 -24.25 13.83 -48.09
CA ALA A 978 -23.76 15.11 -47.60
C ALA A 978 -24.76 16.26 -47.86
N LEU A 979 -25.48 16.24 -49.00
CA LEU A 979 -26.56 17.20 -49.26
C LEU A 979 -27.72 17.06 -48.28
N VAL A 980 -28.07 15.85 -47.87
CA VAL A 980 -29.13 15.62 -46.86
C VAL A 980 -28.74 16.29 -45.54
N SER A 981 -27.50 16.11 -45.08
CA SER A 981 -27.00 16.78 -43.87
C SER A 981 -26.98 18.31 -44.03
N LEU A 982 -26.51 18.82 -45.17
CA LEU A 982 -26.48 20.26 -45.44
C LEU A 982 -27.84 20.94 -45.41
N ARG A 983 -28.91 20.21 -45.71
CA ARG A 983 -30.27 20.76 -45.66
C ARG A 983 -30.66 21.20 -44.23
N GLY A 984 -30.15 20.51 -43.21
CA GLY A 984 -30.39 20.87 -41.81
C GLY A 984 -29.41 21.91 -41.26
N LEU A 985 -28.27 22.12 -41.91
CA LEU A 985 -27.19 23.01 -41.44
C LEU A 985 -27.18 24.38 -42.12
N LEU A 986 -27.95 24.58 -43.19
CA LEU A 986 -27.96 25.82 -43.97
C LEU A 986 -29.34 26.48 -44.00
N PRO A 987 -29.41 27.82 -44.02
CA PRO A 987 -30.63 28.53 -44.37
C PRO A 987 -31.13 28.11 -45.76
N ALA A 988 -32.46 28.07 -45.94
CA ALA A 988 -33.09 27.54 -47.15
C ALA A 988 -32.57 28.18 -48.45
N LEU A 989 -32.33 29.49 -48.44
CA LEU A 989 -31.79 30.23 -49.60
C LEU A 989 -30.35 29.82 -49.92
N GLU A 990 -29.51 29.68 -48.90
CA GLU A 990 -28.11 29.28 -49.07
C GLU A 990 -27.99 27.83 -49.53
N TYR A 991 -28.82 26.95 -48.97
CA TYR A 991 -28.92 25.56 -49.41
C TYR A 991 -29.31 25.46 -50.89
N SER A 992 -30.33 26.21 -51.32
CA SER A 992 -30.76 26.24 -52.73
C SER A 992 -29.63 26.70 -53.66
N THR A 993 -28.91 27.75 -53.26
CA THR A 993 -27.78 28.31 -54.02
C THR A 993 -26.63 27.30 -54.14
N PHE A 994 -26.30 26.61 -53.04
CA PHE A 994 -25.27 25.58 -53.05
C PHE A 994 -25.68 24.36 -53.87
N LYS A 995 -26.95 23.94 -53.79
CA LYS A 995 -27.46 22.79 -54.54
C LYS A 995 -27.35 23.01 -56.06
N GLU A 996 -27.69 24.20 -56.56
CA GLU A 996 -27.48 24.51 -57.98
C GLU A 996 -26.02 24.37 -58.41
N LYS A 997 -25.08 24.82 -57.56
CA LYS A 997 -23.64 24.65 -57.82
C LYS A 997 -23.26 23.16 -57.84
N PHE A 998 -23.75 22.39 -56.89
CA PHE A 998 -23.52 20.95 -56.79
C PHE A 998 -24.04 20.21 -58.03
N ASP A 999 -25.28 20.47 -58.44
CA ASP A 999 -25.92 19.81 -59.58
C ASP A 999 -25.18 20.11 -60.89
N LYS A 1000 -24.71 21.35 -61.08
CA LYS A 1000 -23.85 21.72 -62.22
C LYS A 1000 -22.54 20.93 -62.25
N GLN A 1001 -21.90 20.77 -61.09
CA GLN A 1001 -20.63 20.02 -60.99
C GLN A 1001 -20.86 18.52 -61.20
N ARG A 1002 -21.98 17.97 -60.71
CA ARG A 1002 -22.39 16.58 -60.96
C ARG A 1002 -22.56 16.31 -62.45
N GLN A 1003 -23.33 17.14 -63.16
CA GLN A 1003 -23.52 17.00 -64.61
C GLN A 1003 -22.19 17.04 -65.38
N SER A 1004 -21.26 17.92 -64.98
CA SER A 1004 -19.92 17.98 -65.57
C SER A 1004 -19.13 16.67 -65.35
N LYS A 1005 -19.24 16.06 -64.17
CA LYS A 1005 -18.53 14.82 -63.83
C LYS A 1005 -19.14 13.58 -64.47
N GLU A 1006 -20.46 13.53 -64.57
CA GLU A 1006 -21.18 12.47 -65.30
C GLU A 1006 -20.81 12.51 -66.81
N ALA A 1007 -20.73 13.70 -67.42
CA ALA A 1007 -20.29 13.86 -68.81
C ALA A 1007 -18.81 13.49 -69.04
N GLU A 1008 -17.92 13.75 -68.08
CA GLU A 1008 -16.51 13.29 -68.13
C GLU A 1008 -16.39 11.76 -68.04
N ALA A 1009 -17.25 11.11 -67.25
CA ALA A 1009 -17.29 9.65 -67.09
C ALA A 1009 -17.84 8.95 -68.34
N ASP A 1010 -18.88 9.52 -68.98
CA ASP A 1010 -19.46 8.99 -70.23
C ASP A 1010 -18.47 9.08 -71.41
N GLN A 1011 -17.57 10.07 -71.41
CA GLN A 1011 -16.50 10.19 -72.41
C GLN A 1011 -15.36 9.17 -72.24
N TRP A 1012 -15.24 8.53 -71.07
CA TRP A 1012 -14.25 7.47 -70.82
C TRP A 1012 -14.76 6.06 -71.13
N GLN A 1013 -16.07 5.88 -71.33
CA GLN A 1013 -16.71 4.60 -71.67
C GLN A 1013 -16.90 4.38 -73.19
N LEU A 1014 -16.52 5.36 -74.02
CA LEU A 1014 -16.37 5.28 -75.47
C LEU A 1014 -14.89 5.12 -75.86
#